data_AF-A0A4U1FJ72-F1
#
_entry.id   AF-A0A4U1FJ72-F1
#
_cell.length_a   1.000
_cell.length_b   1.000
_cell.length_c   1.000
_cell.angle_alpha   90.00
_cell.angle_beta   90.00
_cell.angle_gamma   90.00
#
_symmetry.space_group_name_H-M   'P 1'
#
loop_
_entity.id
_entity.type
_entity.pdbx_description
1 polymer ?
#
loop_
_entity_poly.entity_id
_entity_poly.type
_entity_poly.pdbx_seq_one_letter_code
_entity_poly.pdbx_strand_id
1 'polypeptide(L)'
;YSKAKELLCVPVDVTDTLRCFRETLEKSKYHSRSIRHSRKLLSLFLAQTQDVLQTSNERSLNVQALHELGSLLVFAQKKRAAFKCWSQALDDIFRKQDVLHTWKEYGSSLTNATGSCSPPGSKDYSEEFLSKVGIWGCLQGAVISAKIAQFIQTLDVEKRTNSCLLSGLLFQGLLRTTLLHPKAERCYAQYEITQLLPGIELFSDRYRADICSVVASLYYVIRELHFAKQNLIILPLLALYQYFVSGICQDLVRNLEARILKIEVLIDLGFFSEAFHEISQIFYGKNMPSSVPAGCKATGRMKLFQSFDSGKPLTSKENMQALDDLISKGLPLILVTVGQQHLLNKFAFVKAYFLVNVAATINCVPEHKMKPVCHGLTNEKNRPNLPNLKEVCLKDEGGLLCQLTQMKEDFALSTLKSILLTEAEDRLNFLVSEMEHPGHKNLSQCSAGELEIVVEDSKLFKKKVVEDDTENSISPGDYATESTDDNELLDPISLNSREYFNIHLWLRCRLALVTAFVAQIRGIGIVKENDITDCVSLINEVCVEAKSAGDRELQAEFLMQAVIIGLQEKHLKADIIKNLQDVIQLLEGREFISPRSHLTLVRSMLLLDDLTKAEKFKETPSSKAEKLYLLTQSHNILIEQMLTFGETIEFPISNTDYASPLLPLKNIYLPHVMLLAKTKMRIGHTVAKQVYYTSKKKDPSKWLPALHLFEIALKLAKISGTEEQEVEAEIFFQKGKIECQILVEEKSTTLQLESLFEAIQLSLRHDQNSGLIRDSYLEIALLFLHMRKPKSKLSASPSTLTKALPGRHSSIKEPTVSQSEMHSLFAWIAIRAAAQVSEAVLAINLLIGKTNDRTDKVSQQALPNIPEFATMDLLSSYTDYLLGMFEC
;
A
#
# COMPACT_ATOMS: atom_id res chain seq x y z
N TYR A 1 -61.87 -9.95 9.14
CA TYR A 1 -60.99 -11.15 9.11
C TYR A 1 -61.25 -12.03 7.89
N SER A 2 -62.50 -12.37 7.53
CA SER A 2 -62.79 -13.15 6.29
C SER A 2 -62.44 -12.43 4.99
N LYS A 3 -62.74 -11.12 4.85
CA LYS A 3 -62.36 -10.30 3.68
C LYS A 3 -60.84 -10.09 3.50
N ALA A 4 -60.05 -10.20 4.57
CA ALA A 4 -58.59 -10.13 4.47
C ALA A 4 -57.99 -11.45 3.96
N LYS A 5 -58.71 -12.57 4.08
CA LYS A 5 -58.26 -13.89 3.63
C LYS A 5 -58.48 -14.11 2.13
N GLU A 6 -59.46 -13.45 1.52
CA GLU A 6 -59.70 -13.46 0.07
C GLU A 6 -58.68 -12.62 -0.72
N LEU A 7 -58.12 -11.56 -0.14
CA LEU A 7 -57.10 -10.73 -0.80
C LEU A 7 -55.66 -11.27 -0.65
N LEU A 8 -55.45 -12.23 0.27
CA LEU A 8 -54.14 -12.86 0.53
C LEU A 8 -53.96 -14.24 -0.13
N CYS A 9 -55.00 -14.75 -0.81
CA CYS A 9 -54.91 -15.95 -1.62
C CYS A 9 -55.33 -15.63 -3.04
N VAL A 10 -54.37 -15.31 -3.91
CA VAL A 10 -54.53 -15.67 -5.32
C VAL A 10 -54.61 -17.19 -5.32
N PRO A 11 -55.74 -17.82 -5.68
CA PRO A 11 -55.72 -19.24 -5.96
C PRO A 11 -54.86 -19.36 -7.20
N VAL A 12 -53.60 -19.75 -7.02
CA VAL A 12 -52.83 -20.32 -8.12
C VAL A 12 -53.64 -21.55 -8.49
N ASP A 13 -54.51 -21.43 -9.49
CA ASP A 13 -55.22 -22.56 -10.06
C ASP A 13 -54.12 -23.49 -10.53
N VAL A 14 -53.82 -24.51 -9.73
CA VAL A 14 -52.67 -25.38 -9.94
C VAL A 14 -52.84 -26.08 -11.28
N THR A 15 -54.07 -26.38 -11.67
CA THR A 15 -54.42 -26.96 -12.96
C THR A 15 -54.20 -26.00 -14.11
N ASP A 16 -54.62 -24.74 -14.02
CA ASP A 16 -54.45 -23.74 -15.07
C ASP A 16 -53.00 -23.25 -15.17
N THR A 17 -52.30 -23.14 -14.03
CA THR A 17 -50.88 -22.81 -13.95
C THR A 17 -50.02 -23.94 -14.48
N LEU A 18 -50.35 -25.21 -14.18
CA LEU A 18 -49.69 -26.37 -14.77
C LEU A 18 -50.02 -26.51 -16.26
N ARG A 19 -51.23 -26.14 -16.70
CA ARG A 19 -51.61 -26.12 -18.12
C ARG A 19 -50.83 -25.05 -18.86
N CYS A 20 -50.83 -23.80 -18.41
CA CYS A 20 -50.00 -22.73 -18.94
C CYS A 20 -48.51 -23.08 -18.91
N PHE A 21 -48.03 -23.72 -17.83
CA PHE A 21 -46.63 -24.18 -17.75
C PHE A 21 -46.33 -25.28 -18.77
N ARG A 22 -47.23 -26.26 -18.96
CA ARG A 22 -47.13 -27.30 -19.99
C ARG A 22 -47.21 -26.73 -21.40
N GLU A 23 -48.10 -25.78 -21.65
CA GLU A 23 -48.22 -25.07 -22.93
C GLU A 23 -46.98 -24.21 -23.21
N THR A 24 -46.43 -23.55 -22.20
CA THR A 24 -45.18 -22.76 -22.33
C THR A 24 -43.98 -23.69 -22.56
N LEU A 25 -43.96 -24.86 -21.91
CA LEU A 25 -43.02 -25.94 -22.22
C LEU A 25 -43.22 -26.46 -23.64
N GLU A 26 -44.45 -26.69 -24.09
CA GLU A 26 -44.78 -27.15 -25.43
C GLU A 26 -44.47 -26.13 -26.53
N LYS A 27 -44.47 -24.83 -26.19
CA LYS A 27 -44.05 -23.73 -27.07
C LYS A 27 -42.53 -23.51 -27.10
N SER A 28 -41.78 -23.95 -26.08
CA SER A 28 -40.31 -23.84 -26.08
C SER A 28 -39.68 -24.77 -27.12
N LYS A 29 -38.63 -24.35 -27.85
CA LYS A 29 -37.97 -25.17 -28.88
C LYS A 29 -37.60 -26.57 -28.37
N TYR A 30 -37.86 -27.62 -29.16
CA TYR A 30 -37.61 -29.03 -28.77
C TYR A 30 -36.19 -29.27 -28.19
N HIS A 31 -35.19 -28.60 -28.76
CA HIS A 31 -33.79 -28.66 -28.33
C HIS A 31 -33.57 -28.13 -26.90
N SER A 32 -34.28 -27.09 -26.46
CA SER A 32 -34.12 -26.57 -25.09
C SER A 32 -34.79 -27.49 -24.05
N ARG A 33 -35.92 -28.10 -24.41
CA ARG A 33 -36.57 -29.13 -23.58
C ARG A 33 -35.71 -30.37 -23.42
N SER A 34 -35.18 -30.90 -24.52
CA SER A 34 -34.35 -32.11 -24.48
C SER A 34 -33.09 -31.90 -23.64
N ILE A 35 -32.45 -30.73 -23.74
CA ILE A 35 -31.30 -30.34 -22.89
C ILE A 35 -31.69 -30.21 -21.42
N ARG A 36 -32.87 -29.65 -21.10
CA ARG A 36 -33.34 -29.55 -19.71
C ARG A 36 -33.65 -30.93 -19.12
N HIS A 37 -34.27 -31.81 -19.90
CA HIS A 37 -34.58 -33.18 -19.48
C HIS A 37 -33.31 -34.01 -19.30
N SER A 38 -32.33 -33.91 -20.21
CA SER A 38 -31.06 -34.62 -20.07
C SER A 38 -30.26 -34.18 -18.85
N ARG A 39 -30.21 -32.87 -18.55
CA ARG A 39 -29.58 -32.33 -17.32
C ARG A 39 -30.27 -32.82 -16.05
N LYS A 40 -31.60 -32.89 -16.04
CA LYS A 40 -32.37 -33.41 -14.90
C LYS A 40 -32.14 -34.91 -14.71
N LEU A 41 -32.12 -35.69 -15.79
CA LEU A 41 -31.81 -37.12 -15.77
C LEU A 41 -30.39 -37.35 -15.23
N LEU A 42 -29.41 -36.58 -15.71
CA LEU A 42 -28.03 -36.64 -15.23
C LEU A 42 -27.93 -36.30 -13.74
N SER A 43 -28.62 -35.27 -13.26
CA SER A 43 -28.63 -34.92 -11.84
C SER A 43 -29.21 -36.03 -10.96
N LEU A 44 -30.29 -36.70 -11.41
CA LEU A 44 -30.87 -37.84 -10.70
C LEU A 44 -29.95 -39.05 -10.72
N PHE A 45 -29.31 -39.33 -11.86
CA PHE A 45 -28.32 -40.39 -12.00
C PHE A 45 -27.14 -40.18 -11.04
N LEU A 46 -26.54 -38.99 -11.03
CA LEU A 46 -25.42 -38.65 -10.16
C LEU A 46 -25.78 -38.77 -8.68
N ALA A 47 -26.97 -38.31 -8.29
CA ALA A 47 -27.45 -38.43 -6.91
C ALA A 47 -27.64 -39.90 -6.49
N GLN A 48 -28.18 -40.75 -7.38
CA GLN A 48 -28.36 -42.18 -7.09
C GLN A 48 -27.04 -42.95 -7.07
N THR A 49 -26.07 -42.58 -7.92
CA THR A 49 -24.73 -43.18 -7.91
C THR A 49 -23.91 -42.78 -6.69
N GLN A 50 -24.24 -41.67 -6.01
CA GLN A 50 -23.52 -41.23 -4.81
C GLN A 50 -23.60 -42.28 -3.69
N ASP A 51 -24.79 -42.82 -3.42
CA ASP A 51 -24.97 -43.86 -2.39
C ASP A 51 -24.15 -45.12 -2.73
N VAL A 52 -24.11 -45.49 -4.01
CA VAL A 52 -23.33 -46.64 -4.49
C VAL A 52 -21.83 -46.39 -4.34
N LEU A 53 -21.33 -45.22 -4.75
CA LEU A 53 -19.90 -44.86 -4.69
C LEU A 53 -19.40 -44.72 -3.24
N GLN A 54 -20.25 -44.24 -2.34
CA GLN A 54 -19.96 -44.20 -0.91
C GLN A 54 -19.87 -45.61 -0.31
N THR A 55 -20.77 -46.52 -0.70
CA THR A 55 -20.70 -47.93 -0.25
C THR A 55 -19.52 -48.69 -0.84
N SER A 56 -19.07 -48.35 -2.05
CA SER A 56 -17.93 -48.99 -2.72
C SER A 56 -16.57 -48.36 -2.38
N ASN A 57 -16.53 -47.30 -1.57
CA ASN A 57 -15.32 -46.55 -1.17
C ASN A 57 -14.51 -45.98 -2.36
N GLU A 58 -15.17 -45.72 -3.49
CA GLU A 58 -14.59 -45.13 -4.71
C GLU A 58 -14.56 -43.59 -4.62
N ARG A 59 -13.64 -43.07 -3.81
CA ARG A 59 -13.66 -41.67 -3.35
C ARG A 59 -13.41 -40.65 -4.46
N SER A 60 -12.44 -40.90 -5.35
CA SER A 60 -12.12 -39.99 -6.45
C SER A 60 -13.33 -39.79 -7.38
N LEU A 61 -14.05 -40.86 -7.68
CA LEU A 61 -15.27 -40.83 -8.47
C LEU A 61 -16.42 -40.16 -7.70
N ASN A 62 -16.52 -40.38 -6.38
CA ASN A 62 -17.52 -39.70 -5.56
C ASN A 62 -17.33 -38.18 -5.57
N VAL A 63 -16.08 -37.71 -5.43
CA VAL A 63 -15.72 -36.28 -5.49
C VAL A 63 -16.08 -35.68 -6.85
N GLN A 64 -15.79 -36.38 -7.95
CA GLN A 64 -16.17 -35.95 -9.31
C GLN A 64 -17.69 -35.85 -9.47
N ALA A 65 -18.43 -36.87 -9.02
CA ALA A 65 -19.88 -36.89 -9.07
C ALA A 65 -20.51 -35.73 -8.27
N LEU A 66 -19.99 -35.46 -7.06
CA LEU A 66 -20.42 -34.35 -6.22
C LEU A 66 -20.08 -32.98 -6.83
N HIS A 67 -18.91 -32.85 -7.47
CA HIS A 67 -18.50 -31.63 -8.15
C HIS A 67 -19.45 -31.28 -9.30
N GLU A 68 -19.76 -32.27 -10.15
CA GLU A 68 -20.69 -32.12 -11.28
C GLU A 68 -22.13 -31.88 -10.81
N LEU A 69 -22.60 -32.64 -9.82
CA LEU A 69 -23.93 -32.46 -9.24
C LEU A 69 -24.09 -31.05 -8.65
N GLY A 70 -23.09 -30.55 -7.91
CA GLY A 70 -23.10 -29.18 -7.40
C GLY A 70 -23.13 -28.14 -8.52
N SER A 71 -22.39 -28.35 -9.61
CA SER A 71 -22.43 -27.46 -10.78
C SER A 71 -23.82 -27.41 -11.43
N LEU A 72 -24.49 -28.56 -11.58
CA LEU A 72 -25.87 -28.64 -12.07
C LEU A 72 -26.86 -27.96 -11.12
N LEU A 73 -26.67 -28.09 -9.81
CA LEU A 73 -27.54 -27.49 -8.80
C LEU A 73 -27.42 -25.96 -8.74
N VAL A 74 -26.23 -25.40 -8.98
CA VAL A 74 -26.05 -23.95 -9.16
C VAL A 74 -26.83 -23.46 -10.37
N PHE A 75 -26.75 -24.17 -11.51
CA PHE A 75 -27.54 -23.84 -12.69
C PHE A 75 -29.05 -23.93 -12.42
N ALA A 76 -29.48 -24.88 -11.59
CA ALA A 76 -30.87 -25.01 -11.14
C ALA A 76 -31.28 -24.00 -10.04
N GLN A 77 -30.42 -23.01 -9.74
CA GLN A 77 -30.60 -21.98 -8.70
C GLN A 77 -30.77 -22.53 -7.26
N LYS A 78 -30.40 -23.79 -7.02
CA LYS A 78 -30.44 -24.44 -5.70
C LYS A 78 -29.11 -24.28 -4.95
N LYS A 79 -28.73 -23.02 -4.65
CA LYS A 79 -27.43 -22.68 -4.05
C LYS A 79 -27.10 -23.45 -2.75
N ARG A 80 -28.07 -23.64 -1.86
CA ARG A 80 -27.84 -24.37 -0.58
C ARG A 80 -27.49 -25.85 -0.79
N ALA A 81 -28.16 -26.51 -1.74
CA ALA A 81 -27.89 -27.91 -2.06
C ALA A 81 -26.55 -28.04 -2.79
N ALA A 82 -26.25 -27.11 -3.71
CA ALA A 82 -24.95 -27.06 -4.38
C ALA A 82 -23.79 -26.89 -3.38
N PHE A 83 -23.95 -25.97 -2.42
CA PHE A 83 -22.98 -25.79 -1.34
C PHE A 83 -22.76 -27.08 -0.55
N LYS A 84 -23.83 -27.79 -0.15
CA LYS A 84 -23.70 -29.07 0.54
C LYS A 84 -22.90 -30.10 -0.27
N CYS A 85 -23.18 -30.23 -1.57
CA CYS A 85 -22.44 -31.17 -2.44
C CYS A 85 -20.96 -30.79 -2.55
N TRP A 86 -20.65 -29.51 -2.77
CA TRP A 86 -19.27 -29.04 -2.91
C TRP A 86 -18.47 -29.07 -1.60
N SER A 87 -19.09 -28.71 -0.48
CA SER A 87 -18.48 -28.87 0.85
C SER A 87 -18.21 -30.33 1.17
N GLN A 88 -19.15 -31.24 0.88
CA GLN A 88 -18.93 -32.68 1.05
C GLN A 88 -17.79 -33.18 0.16
N ALA A 89 -17.70 -32.70 -1.07
CA ALA A 89 -16.60 -33.07 -1.96
C ALA A 89 -15.24 -32.62 -1.40
N LEU A 90 -15.15 -31.40 -0.84
CA LEU A 90 -13.94 -30.93 -0.17
C LEU A 90 -13.60 -31.75 1.07
N ASP A 91 -14.58 -32.09 1.88
CA ASP A 91 -14.39 -32.91 3.08
C ASP A 91 -13.90 -34.32 2.72
N ASP A 92 -14.43 -34.91 1.65
CA ASP A 92 -14.00 -36.21 1.12
C ASP A 92 -12.56 -36.17 0.59
N ILE A 93 -12.16 -35.06 -0.06
CA ILE A 93 -10.79 -34.82 -0.54
C ILE A 93 -9.78 -34.81 0.62
N PHE A 94 -10.07 -34.05 1.69
CA PHE A 94 -9.17 -33.86 2.83
C PHE A 94 -9.32 -34.92 3.93
N ARG A 95 -10.37 -35.74 3.88
CA ARG A 95 -10.73 -36.73 4.91
C ARG A 95 -10.98 -36.10 6.29
N LYS A 96 -11.55 -34.90 6.31
CA LYS A 96 -11.95 -34.17 7.52
C LYS A 96 -13.26 -33.46 7.25
N GLN A 97 -14.11 -33.35 8.27
CA GLN A 97 -15.34 -32.59 8.17
C GLN A 97 -15.06 -31.10 8.27
N ASP A 98 -15.85 -30.31 7.54
CA ASP A 98 -15.85 -28.85 7.58
C ASP A 98 -14.49 -28.23 7.27
N VAL A 99 -13.88 -28.66 6.16
CA VAL A 99 -12.55 -28.19 5.74
C VAL A 99 -12.55 -26.69 5.49
N LEU A 100 -13.63 -26.12 4.94
CA LEU A 100 -13.72 -24.70 4.60
C LEU A 100 -13.49 -23.78 5.82
N HIS A 101 -13.83 -24.24 7.02
CA HIS A 101 -13.65 -23.49 8.25
C HIS A 101 -12.44 -23.96 9.07
N THR A 102 -12.01 -25.22 8.92
CA THR A 102 -10.96 -25.83 9.76
C THR A 102 -9.61 -26.02 9.06
N TRP A 103 -9.47 -25.62 7.78
CA TRP A 103 -8.23 -25.86 7.02
C TRP A 103 -6.99 -25.17 7.62
N LYS A 104 -7.15 -24.06 8.35
CA LYS A 104 -6.04 -23.37 9.03
C LYS A 104 -5.45 -24.18 10.19
N GLU A 105 -6.19 -25.14 10.73
CA GLU A 105 -5.72 -26.00 11.82
C GLU A 105 -4.65 -27.00 11.36
N TYR A 106 -4.56 -27.27 10.05
CA TYR A 106 -3.58 -28.22 9.51
C TYR A 106 -2.14 -27.77 9.81
N GLY A 107 -1.87 -26.47 9.81
CA GLY A 107 -0.54 -25.89 10.10
C GLY A 107 -0.11 -25.92 11.58
N SER A 108 -0.73 -26.72 12.45
CA SER A 108 -0.46 -26.75 13.90
C SER A 108 0.38 -27.93 14.42
N SER A 109 0.71 -28.94 13.60
CA SER A 109 1.50 -30.08 14.07
C SER A 109 3.02 -29.82 13.98
N LEU A 110 3.58 -29.13 14.98
CA LEU A 110 5.02 -29.18 15.23
C LEU A 110 5.34 -30.55 15.86
N THR A 111 6.03 -31.41 15.11
CA THR A 111 6.69 -32.59 15.70
C THR A 111 7.79 -32.11 16.63
N ASN A 112 7.62 -32.36 17.94
CA ASN A 112 8.63 -32.15 18.98
C ASN A 112 9.83 -33.09 18.80
N ALA A 113 10.67 -32.84 17.79
CA ALA A 113 11.94 -33.53 17.60
C ALA A 113 13.10 -32.53 17.69
N THR A 114 13.62 -32.39 18.91
CA THR A 114 15.01 -32.09 19.28
C THR A 114 15.73 -30.90 18.57
N GLY A 115 15.77 -29.75 19.26
CA GLY A 115 17.06 -29.19 19.69
C GLY A 115 17.97 -28.44 18.70
N SER A 116 17.46 -27.73 17.69
CA SER A 116 18.29 -26.77 16.94
C SER A 116 17.63 -25.40 16.80
N CYS A 117 18.34 -24.35 17.21
CA CYS A 117 18.00 -22.94 16.98
C CYS A 117 17.99 -22.62 15.47
N SER A 118 16.90 -22.96 14.80
CA SER A 118 16.48 -22.31 13.57
C SER A 118 15.27 -21.41 13.91
N PRO A 119 15.12 -20.24 13.27
CA PRO A 119 13.90 -19.45 13.41
C PRO A 119 12.68 -20.34 13.10
N PRO A 120 11.51 -20.11 13.70
CA PRO A 120 10.31 -20.89 13.41
C PRO A 120 10.12 -20.91 11.88
N GLY A 121 10.26 -22.08 11.27
CA GLY A 121 10.11 -22.22 9.82
C GLY A 121 8.72 -21.74 9.43
N SER A 122 8.64 -20.86 8.44
CA SER A 122 7.37 -20.39 7.88
C SER A 122 6.51 -21.60 7.49
N LYS A 123 5.27 -21.66 7.98
CA LYS A 123 4.32 -22.74 7.69
C LYS A 123 4.04 -22.79 6.18
N ASP A 124 4.46 -23.85 5.48
CA ASP A 124 4.12 -24.06 4.07
C ASP A 124 2.87 -24.94 3.95
N TYR A 125 1.69 -24.29 4.02
CA TYR A 125 0.39 -24.95 3.85
C TYR A 125 0.28 -25.71 2.53
N SER A 126 0.90 -25.20 1.47
CA SER A 126 0.82 -25.76 0.12
C SER A 126 1.56 -27.09 0.01
N GLU A 127 2.70 -27.22 0.70
CA GLU A 127 3.44 -28.48 0.83
C GLU A 127 2.66 -29.51 1.68
N GLU A 128 2.05 -29.04 2.78
CA GLU A 128 1.23 -29.91 3.65
C GLU A 128 -0.01 -30.44 2.91
N PHE A 129 -0.74 -29.59 2.18
CA PHE A 129 -1.89 -30.00 1.40
C PHE A 129 -1.52 -30.99 0.31
N LEU A 130 -0.40 -30.74 -0.40
CA LEU A 130 0.10 -31.69 -1.38
C LEU A 130 0.38 -33.06 -0.75
N SER A 131 1.00 -33.10 0.43
CA SER A 131 1.31 -34.35 1.12
C SER A 131 0.07 -35.16 1.53
N LYS A 132 -1.02 -34.48 1.90
CA LYS A 132 -2.26 -35.10 2.40
C LYS A 132 -3.20 -35.54 1.29
N VAL A 133 -3.33 -34.71 0.27
CA VAL A 133 -4.41 -34.78 -0.72
C VAL A 133 -3.89 -35.18 -2.11
N GLY A 134 -2.60 -34.99 -2.37
CA GLY A 134 -1.97 -35.28 -3.65
C GLY A 134 -2.35 -34.29 -4.75
N ILE A 135 -1.70 -34.42 -5.91
CA ILE A 135 -1.81 -33.49 -7.06
C ILE A 135 -3.27 -33.28 -7.49
N TRP A 136 -4.01 -34.37 -7.63
CA TRP A 136 -5.38 -34.34 -8.18
C TRP A 136 -6.39 -33.79 -7.19
N GLY A 137 -6.27 -34.12 -5.91
CA GLY A 137 -7.14 -33.52 -4.91
C GLY A 137 -6.79 -32.05 -4.65
N CYS A 138 -5.53 -31.63 -4.83
CA CYS A 138 -5.18 -30.21 -4.84
C CYS A 138 -5.87 -29.47 -6.00
N LEU A 139 -5.79 -30.02 -7.22
CA LEU A 139 -6.42 -29.41 -8.39
C LEU A 139 -7.96 -29.35 -8.25
N GLN A 140 -8.59 -30.47 -7.90
CA GLN A 140 -10.05 -30.53 -7.74
C GLN A 140 -10.53 -29.69 -6.55
N GLY A 141 -9.84 -29.77 -5.41
CA GLY A 141 -10.15 -28.99 -4.23
C GLY A 141 -10.01 -27.48 -4.47
N ALA A 142 -9.01 -27.06 -5.26
CA ALA A 142 -8.87 -25.67 -5.66
C ALA A 142 -10.06 -25.20 -6.49
N VAL A 143 -10.42 -25.94 -7.55
CA VAL A 143 -11.57 -25.59 -8.41
C VAL A 143 -12.88 -25.56 -7.61
N ILE A 144 -13.12 -26.52 -6.72
CA ILE A 144 -14.34 -26.57 -5.91
C ILE A 144 -14.37 -25.37 -4.94
N SER A 145 -13.27 -25.07 -4.26
CA SER A 145 -13.17 -23.93 -3.34
C SER A 145 -13.40 -22.59 -4.06
N ALA A 146 -12.83 -22.43 -5.26
CA ALA A 146 -13.07 -21.27 -6.12
C ALA A 146 -14.54 -21.13 -6.53
N LYS A 147 -15.20 -22.23 -6.92
CA LYS A 147 -16.63 -22.23 -7.27
C LYS A 147 -17.52 -21.88 -6.07
N ILE A 148 -17.18 -22.35 -4.87
CA ILE A 148 -17.90 -21.97 -3.63
C ILE A 148 -17.77 -20.46 -3.40
N ALA A 149 -16.56 -19.90 -3.52
CA ALA A 149 -16.33 -18.47 -3.41
C ALA A 149 -17.17 -17.68 -4.44
N GLN A 150 -17.10 -18.09 -5.71
CA GLN A 150 -17.75 -17.40 -6.84
C GLN A 150 -19.27 -17.44 -6.80
N PHE A 151 -19.87 -18.60 -6.54
CA PHE A 151 -21.31 -18.78 -6.74
C PHE A 151 -22.14 -18.79 -5.45
N ILE A 152 -21.51 -19.09 -4.31
CA ILE A 152 -22.18 -19.23 -3.01
C ILE A 152 -21.89 -18.03 -2.10
N GLN A 153 -20.62 -17.66 -1.91
CA GLN A 153 -20.19 -16.65 -0.93
C GLN A 153 -20.19 -15.20 -1.50
N THR A 154 -21.22 -14.85 -2.25
CA THR A 154 -21.29 -13.56 -2.97
C THR A 154 -21.58 -12.34 -2.11
N LEU A 155 -21.90 -12.50 -0.81
CA LEU A 155 -22.24 -11.38 0.08
C LEU A 155 -21.21 -11.14 1.19
N ASP A 156 -20.56 -12.21 1.66
CA ASP A 156 -19.63 -12.16 2.79
C ASP A 156 -18.20 -12.18 2.25
N VAL A 157 -17.53 -11.02 2.32
CA VAL A 157 -16.17 -10.83 1.79
C VAL A 157 -15.18 -11.74 2.49
N GLU A 158 -15.24 -11.81 3.83
CA GLU A 158 -14.31 -12.61 4.61
C GLU A 158 -14.38 -14.09 4.21
N LYS A 159 -15.59 -14.66 4.17
CA LYS A 159 -15.75 -16.07 3.80
C LYS A 159 -15.26 -16.32 2.39
N ARG A 160 -15.54 -15.41 1.47
CA ARG A 160 -15.10 -15.49 0.08
C ARG A 160 -13.58 -15.46 -0.04
N THR A 161 -12.92 -14.48 0.59
CA THR A 161 -11.46 -14.38 0.61
C THR A 161 -10.85 -15.63 1.26
N ASN A 162 -11.44 -16.15 2.34
CA ASN A 162 -10.95 -17.38 2.99
C ASN A 162 -11.02 -18.61 2.07
N SER A 163 -12.09 -18.77 1.30
CA SER A 163 -12.20 -19.84 0.29
C SER A 163 -11.23 -19.64 -0.88
N CYS A 164 -11.01 -18.39 -1.31
CA CYS A 164 -10.01 -18.06 -2.32
C CYS A 164 -8.57 -18.32 -1.83
N LEU A 165 -8.27 -18.05 -0.55
CA LEU A 165 -6.97 -18.38 0.07
C LEU A 165 -6.74 -19.89 0.07
N LEU A 166 -7.73 -20.68 0.52
CA LEU A 166 -7.66 -22.14 0.43
C LEU A 166 -7.43 -22.61 -1.01
N SER A 167 -8.19 -22.06 -1.96
CA SER A 167 -8.03 -22.38 -3.38
C SER A 167 -6.64 -22.02 -3.90
N GLY A 168 -6.11 -20.86 -3.51
CA GLY A 168 -4.78 -20.39 -3.90
C GLY A 168 -3.68 -21.30 -3.40
N LEU A 169 -3.71 -21.65 -2.11
CA LEU A 169 -2.74 -22.58 -1.51
C LEU A 169 -2.81 -23.98 -2.14
N LEU A 170 -4.02 -24.46 -2.47
CA LEU A 170 -4.19 -25.72 -3.19
C LEU A 170 -3.61 -25.69 -4.61
N PHE A 171 -3.84 -24.60 -5.37
CA PHE A 171 -3.20 -24.41 -6.68
C PHE A 171 -1.68 -24.30 -6.56
N GLN A 172 -1.18 -23.57 -5.56
CA GLN A 172 0.25 -23.46 -5.26
C GLN A 172 0.86 -24.81 -4.88
N GLY A 173 0.09 -25.72 -4.27
CA GLY A 173 0.49 -27.10 -3.99
C GLY A 173 0.96 -27.86 -5.25
N LEU A 174 0.44 -27.52 -6.44
CA LEU A 174 0.91 -28.10 -7.71
C LEU A 174 2.37 -27.73 -8.00
N LEU A 175 2.80 -26.56 -7.54
CA LEU A 175 4.18 -26.08 -7.69
C LEU A 175 5.12 -26.69 -6.64
N ARG A 176 4.60 -27.31 -5.58
CA ARG A 176 5.41 -27.99 -4.54
C ARG A 176 5.79 -29.43 -4.92
N THR A 177 5.37 -29.89 -6.07
CA THR A 177 5.62 -31.25 -6.59
C THR A 177 7.05 -31.46 -7.09
N THR A 178 7.76 -30.39 -7.46
CA THR A 178 9.12 -30.47 -8.01
C THR A 178 10.05 -29.44 -7.36
N LEU A 179 11.33 -29.75 -7.30
CA LEU A 179 12.37 -28.86 -6.78
C LEU A 179 12.71 -27.70 -7.74
N LEU A 180 12.21 -27.73 -8.98
CA LEU A 180 12.46 -26.68 -9.99
C LEU A 180 11.73 -25.37 -9.67
N HIS A 181 10.62 -25.47 -8.95
CA HIS A 181 9.74 -24.36 -8.62
C HIS A 181 10.20 -23.68 -7.32
N PRO A 182 10.31 -22.34 -7.28
CA PRO A 182 10.73 -21.64 -6.07
C PRO A 182 9.78 -21.88 -4.88
N LYS A 183 10.34 -22.03 -3.67
CA LYS A 183 9.53 -22.07 -2.44
C LYS A 183 8.99 -20.68 -2.08
N ALA A 184 9.82 -19.66 -2.13
CA ALA A 184 9.38 -18.29 -1.78
C ALA A 184 8.48 -17.68 -2.88
N GLU A 185 7.34 -17.12 -2.48
CA GLU A 185 6.33 -16.56 -3.38
C GLU A 185 6.86 -15.41 -4.24
N ARG A 186 7.67 -14.53 -3.65
CA ARG A 186 8.31 -13.41 -4.35
C ARG A 186 9.14 -13.83 -5.57
N CYS A 187 9.71 -15.03 -5.56
CA CYS A 187 10.55 -15.50 -6.67
C CYS A 187 9.73 -15.70 -7.96
N TYR A 188 8.40 -15.82 -7.85
CA TYR A 188 7.49 -15.86 -8.99
C TYR A 188 7.28 -14.51 -9.67
N ALA A 189 7.84 -13.41 -9.14
CA ALA A 189 7.80 -12.11 -9.81
C ALA A 189 8.45 -12.15 -11.21
N GLN A 190 9.57 -12.88 -11.37
CA GLN A 190 10.26 -13.05 -12.67
C GLN A 190 10.29 -14.50 -13.17
N TYR A 191 9.96 -15.48 -12.32
CA TYR A 191 9.96 -16.88 -12.72
C TYR A 191 8.79 -17.19 -13.65
N GLU A 192 9.09 -17.79 -14.80
CA GLU A 192 8.11 -18.34 -15.72
C GLU A 192 8.21 -19.87 -15.75
N ILE A 193 7.07 -20.54 -15.64
CA ILE A 193 7.02 -22.00 -15.66
C ILE A 193 7.15 -22.48 -17.10
N THR A 194 8.20 -23.26 -17.37
CA THR A 194 8.39 -23.94 -18.67
C THR A 194 7.75 -25.32 -18.68
N GLN A 195 7.84 -26.04 -17.56
CA GLN A 195 7.24 -27.35 -17.38
C GLN A 195 6.71 -27.46 -15.95
N LEU A 196 5.40 -27.75 -15.81
CA LEU A 196 4.76 -27.85 -14.50
C LEU A 196 5.09 -29.18 -13.81
N LEU A 197 4.77 -30.31 -14.47
CA LEU A 197 4.96 -31.67 -13.98
C LEU A 197 5.63 -32.54 -15.06
N PRO A 198 6.90 -32.93 -14.90
CA PRO A 198 7.54 -33.86 -15.82
C PRO A 198 6.81 -35.21 -15.87
N GLY A 199 6.36 -35.63 -17.06
CA GLY A 199 5.75 -36.95 -17.30
C GLY A 199 4.28 -37.11 -16.88
N ILE A 200 3.61 -36.05 -16.41
CA ILE A 200 2.18 -36.08 -16.08
C ILE A 200 1.42 -35.11 -16.97
N GLU A 201 0.53 -35.63 -17.80
CA GLU A 201 -0.43 -34.82 -18.54
C GLU A 201 -1.67 -34.55 -17.69
N LEU A 202 -1.83 -33.31 -17.21
CA LEU A 202 -2.86 -32.95 -16.23
C LEU A 202 -4.29 -33.00 -16.82
N PHE A 203 -4.44 -32.80 -18.13
CA PHE A 203 -5.73 -32.56 -18.79
C PHE A 203 -6.13 -33.63 -19.82
N SER A 204 -5.48 -34.81 -19.81
CA SER A 204 -5.83 -35.90 -20.74
C SER A 204 -7.21 -36.49 -20.46
N ASP A 205 -7.64 -36.46 -19.18
CA ASP A 205 -8.98 -36.87 -18.76
C ASP A 205 -9.83 -35.65 -18.37
N ARG A 206 -10.77 -35.28 -19.26
CA ARG A 206 -11.70 -34.16 -19.06
C ARG A 206 -12.55 -34.29 -17.79
N TYR A 207 -12.92 -35.50 -17.40
CA TYR A 207 -13.78 -35.72 -16.22
C TYR A 207 -13.01 -35.58 -14.92
N ARG A 208 -11.68 -35.75 -14.98
CA ARG A 208 -10.80 -35.54 -13.84
C ARG A 208 -10.49 -34.06 -13.65
N ALA A 209 -10.19 -33.35 -14.73
CA ALA A 209 -9.97 -31.91 -14.71
C ALA A 209 -10.25 -31.28 -16.08
N ASP A 210 -11.26 -30.41 -16.14
CA ASP A 210 -11.53 -29.58 -17.32
C ASP A 210 -10.68 -28.31 -17.30
N ILE A 211 -9.92 -28.07 -18.37
CA ILE A 211 -9.00 -26.92 -18.46
C ILE A 211 -9.73 -25.59 -18.43
N CYS A 212 -10.91 -25.48 -19.06
CA CYS A 212 -11.69 -24.25 -19.06
C CYS A 212 -12.16 -23.91 -17.63
N SER A 213 -12.66 -24.91 -16.90
CA SER A 213 -13.03 -24.74 -15.49
C SER A 213 -11.82 -24.37 -14.62
N VAL A 214 -10.65 -24.97 -14.85
CA VAL A 214 -9.42 -24.66 -14.09
C VAL A 214 -8.95 -23.23 -14.36
N VAL A 215 -8.83 -22.83 -15.63
CA VAL A 215 -8.40 -21.48 -16.04
C VAL A 215 -9.37 -20.42 -15.52
N ALA A 216 -10.69 -20.63 -15.66
CA ALA A 216 -11.69 -19.70 -15.14
C ALA A 216 -11.64 -19.57 -13.61
N SER A 217 -11.52 -20.70 -12.90
CA SER A 217 -11.44 -20.71 -11.43
C SER A 217 -10.16 -20.03 -10.93
N LEU A 218 -9.03 -20.31 -11.57
CA LEU A 218 -7.74 -19.72 -11.23
C LEU A 218 -7.74 -18.20 -11.47
N TYR A 219 -8.28 -17.75 -12.61
CA TYR A 219 -8.42 -16.32 -12.91
C TYR A 219 -9.31 -15.61 -11.88
N TYR A 220 -10.46 -16.20 -11.54
CA TYR A 220 -11.36 -15.66 -10.52
C TYR A 220 -10.65 -15.52 -9.16
N VAL A 221 -9.94 -16.55 -8.71
CA VAL A 221 -9.19 -16.52 -7.44
C VAL A 221 -8.11 -15.44 -7.46
N ILE A 222 -7.36 -15.32 -8.55
CA ILE A 222 -6.35 -14.26 -8.71
C ILE A 222 -6.99 -12.87 -8.58
N ARG A 223 -8.13 -12.64 -9.24
CA ARG A 223 -8.84 -11.36 -9.19
C ARG A 223 -9.37 -11.04 -7.79
N GLU A 224 -10.05 -11.97 -7.13
CA GLU A 224 -10.58 -11.75 -5.77
C GLU A 224 -9.46 -11.54 -4.74
N LEU A 225 -8.35 -12.28 -4.83
CA LEU A 225 -7.21 -12.08 -3.94
C LEU A 225 -6.51 -10.74 -4.19
N HIS A 226 -6.47 -10.26 -5.44
CA HIS A 226 -5.93 -8.93 -5.80
C HIS A 226 -6.81 -7.83 -5.24
N PHE A 227 -8.14 -8.00 -5.30
CA PHE A 227 -9.08 -7.10 -4.65
C PHE A 227 -8.85 -7.03 -3.13
N ALA A 228 -8.60 -8.18 -2.49
CA ALA A 228 -8.25 -8.30 -1.07
C ALA A 228 -6.78 -7.97 -0.74
N LYS A 229 -5.98 -7.47 -1.69
CA LYS A 229 -4.56 -7.09 -1.52
C LYS A 229 -3.61 -8.19 -1.04
N GLN A 230 -3.98 -9.46 -1.23
CA GLN A 230 -3.14 -10.63 -0.90
C GLN A 230 -2.10 -10.91 -2.00
N ASN A 231 -1.36 -9.87 -2.39
CA ASN A 231 -0.61 -9.81 -3.65
C ASN A 231 0.60 -10.76 -3.72
N LEU A 232 1.18 -11.17 -2.58
CA LEU A 232 2.29 -12.12 -2.55
C LEU A 232 1.84 -13.54 -2.97
N ILE A 233 0.72 -14.01 -2.42
CA ILE A 233 0.12 -15.33 -2.73
C ILE A 233 -0.26 -15.43 -4.21
N ILE A 234 -0.57 -14.29 -4.84
CA ILE A 234 -0.98 -14.23 -6.25
C ILE A 234 0.18 -14.50 -7.21
N LEU A 235 1.44 -14.20 -6.85
CA LEU A 235 2.56 -14.34 -7.79
C LEU A 235 2.74 -15.79 -8.31
N PRO A 236 2.76 -16.84 -7.46
CA PRO A 236 2.74 -18.22 -7.93
C PRO A 236 1.52 -18.57 -8.78
N LEU A 237 0.34 -18.05 -8.44
CA LEU A 237 -0.91 -18.30 -9.16
C LEU A 237 -0.91 -17.67 -10.55
N LEU A 238 -0.36 -16.46 -10.69
CA LEU A 238 -0.18 -15.79 -11.98
C LEU A 238 0.80 -16.56 -12.87
N ALA A 239 1.92 -17.04 -12.33
CA ALA A 239 2.84 -17.88 -13.08
C ALA A 239 2.17 -19.17 -13.58
N LEU A 240 1.37 -19.82 -12.73
CA LEU A 240 0.59 -21.00 -13.08
C LEU A 240 -0.47 -20.68 -14.17
N TYR A 241 -1.17 -19.56 -14.03
CA TYR A 241 -2.17 -19.12 -15.01
C TYR A 241 -1.52 -18.80 -16.37
N GLN A 242 -0.40 -18.07 -16.36
CA GLN A 242 0.38 -17.79 -17.56
C GLN A 242 0.84 -19.06 -18.26
N TYR A 243 1.27 -20.08 -17.51
CA TYR A 243 1.62 -21.38 -18.07
C TYR A 243 0.43 -22.09 -18.73
N PHE A 244 -0.72 -22.16 -18.06
CA PHE A 244 -1.90 -22.80 -18.64
C PHE A 244 -2.37 -22.08 -19.90
N VAL A 245 -2.43 -20.75 -19.87
CA VAL A 245 -2.93 -19.94 -20.97
C VAL A 245 -1.95 -19.91 -22.14
N SER A 246 -0.65 -19.76 -21.88
CA SER A 246 0.38 -19.65 -22.92
C SER A 246 0.81 -21.01 -23.46
N GLY A 247 1.15 -21.93 -22.56
CA GLY A 247 1.74 -23.23 -22.91
C GLY A 247 0.71 -24.27 -23.36
N ILE A 248 -0.48 -24.29 -22.75
CA ILE A 248 -1.50 -25.32 -23.01
C ILE A 248 -2.62 -24.79 -23.91
N CYS A 249 -3.26 -23.68 -23.54
CA CYS A 249 -4.37 -23.12 -24.31
C CYS A 249 -3.92 -22.34 -25.56
N GLN A 250 -2.69 -21.82 -25.56
CA GLN A 250 -2.16 -20.91 -26.60
C GLN A 250 -3.05 -19.67 -26.85
N ASP A 251 -3.72 -19.17 -25.81
CA ASP A 251 -4.60 -18.00 -25.89
C ASP A 251 -3.81 -16.72 -25.62
N LEU A 252 -3.51 -15.98 -26.70
CA LEU A 252 -2.74 -14.75 -26.65
C LEU A 252 -3.43 -13.64 -25.84
N VAL A 253 -4.76 -13.50 -25.96
CA VAL A 253 -5.52 -12.43 -25.30
C VAL A 253 -5.47 -12.60 -23.79
N ARG A 254 -5.80 -13.80 -23.30
CA ARG A 254 -5.75 -14.08 -21.86
C ARG A 254 -4.32 -14.03 -21.31
N ASN A 255 -3.31 -14.33 -22.12
CA ASN A 255 -1.90 -14.21 -21.69
C ASN A 255 -1.51 -12.74 -21.49
N LEU A 256 -1.89 -11.86 -22.43
CA LEU A 256 -1.67 -10.43 -22.32
C LEU A 256 -2.42 -9.85 -21.12
N GLU A 257 -3.67 -10.24 -20.87
CA GLU A 257 -4.40 -9.83 -19.67
C GLU A 257 -3.70 -10.27 -18.37
N ALA A 258 -3.17 -11.49 -18.33
CA ALA A 258 -2.43 -12.00 -17.18
C ALA A 258 -1.15 -11.18 -16.93
N ARG A 259 -0.41 -10.83 -17.98
CA ARG A 259 0.82 -10.02 -17.86
C ARG A 259 0.51 -8.59 -17.40
N ILE A 260 -0.54 -7.97 -17.93
CA ILE A 260 -1.00 -6.65 -17.48
C ILE A 260 -1.39 -6.69 -15.99
N LEU A 261 -2.15 -7.71 -15.57
CA LEU A 261 -2.50 -7.90 -14.16
C LEU A 261 -1.27 -8.17 -13.27
N LYS A 262 -0.28 -8.92 -13.78
CA LYS A 262 0.99 -9.14 -13.07
C LYS A 262 1.73 -7.83 -12.84
N ILE A 263 1.74 -6.92 -13.80
CA ILE A 263 2.34 -5.59 -13.63
C ILE A 263 1.62 -4.82 -12.52
N GLU A 264 0.28 -4.80 -12.48
CA GLU A 264 -0.48 -4.15 -11.39
C GLU A 264 -0.12 -4.72 -10.01
N VAL A 265 -0.05 -6.04 -9.89
CA VAL A 265 0.31 -6.75 -8.64
C VAL A 265 1.73 -6.39 -8.20
N LEU A 266 2.68 -6.33 -9.13
CA LEU A 266 4.07 -5.96 -8.84
C LEU A 266 4.21 -4.50 -8.42
N ILE A 267 3.47 -3.59 -9.04
CA ILE A 267 3.41 -2.17 -8.64
C ILE A 267 2.86 -2.04 -7.22
N ASP A 268 1.75 -2.73 -6.91
CA ASP A 268 1.16 -2.72 -5.56
C ASP A 268 2.11 -3.24 -4.46
N LEU A 269 3.04 -4.14 -4.81
CA LEU A 269 4.08 -4.68 -3.91
C LEU A 269 5.33 -3.79 -3.82
N GLY A 270 5.46 -2.76 -4.66
CA GLY A 270 6.66 -1.93 -4.77
C GLY A 270 7.81 -2.57 -5.56
N PHE A 271 7.55 -3.63 -6.33
CA PHE A 271 8.54 -4.34 -7.16
C PHE A 271 8.67 -3.66 -8.54
N PHE A 272 9.21 -2.43 -8.55
CA PHE A 272 9.25 -1.59 -9.76
C PHE A 272 10.16 -2.14 -10.85
N SER A 273 11.29 -2.78 -10.49
CA SER A 273 12.18 -3.42 -11.45
C SER A 273 11.50 -4.56 -12.21
N GLU A 274 10.79 -5.42 -11.47
CA GLU A 274 10.05 -6.55 -12.01
C GLU A 274 8.85 -6.08 -12.84
N ALA A 275 8.13 -5.05 -12.38
CA ALA A 275 7.02 -4.44 -13.12
C ALA A 275 7.51 -3.84 -14.44
N PHE A 276 8.60 -3.07 -14.42
CA PHE A 276 9.21 -2.48 -15.61
C PHE A 276 9.73 -3.56 -16.57
N HIS A 277 10.27 -4.66 -16.04
CA HIS A 277 10.69 -5.79 -16.84
C HIS A 277 9.51 -6.42 -17.59
N GLU A 278 8.39 -6.71 -16.92
CA GLU A 278 7.19 -7.24 -17.57
C GLU A 278 6.61 -6.28 -18.62
N ILE A 279 6.57 -4.96 -18.34
CA ILE A 279 6.20 -3.95 -19.34
C ILE A 279 7.10 -4.07 -20.59
N SER A 280 8.42 -4.18 -20.37
CA SER A 280 9.40 -4.34 -21.45
C SER A 280 9.18 -5.63 -22.24
N GLN A 281 8.82 -6.75 -21.60
CA GLN A 281 8.50 -8.01 -22.28
C GLN A 281 7.30 -7.87 -23.23
N ILE A 282 6.25 -7.14 -22.82
CA ILE A 282 5.09 -6.86 -23.68
C ILE A 282 5.51 -6.05 -24.91
N PHE A 283 6.38 -5.05 -24.75
CA PHE A 283 6.94 -4.31 -25.90
C PHE A 283 7.75 -5.17 -26.86
N TYR A 284 8.49 -6.16 -26.35
CA TYR A 284 9.25 -7.09 -27.19
C TYR A 284 8.43 -8.23 -27.79
N GLY A 285 7.21 -8.46 -27.31
CA GLY A 285 6.42 -9.64 -27.68
C GLY A 285 7.08 -10.97 -27.28
N LYS A 286 7.96 -10.95 -26.27
CA LYS A 286 8.65 -12.14 -25.77
C LYS A 286 7.71 -12.97 -24.89
N ASN A 287 7.89 -14.29 -24.91
CA ASN A 287 7.11 -15.25 -24.11
C ASN A 287 5.58 -15.16 -24.34
N MET A 288 5.21 -14.82 -25.58
CA MET A 288 3.84 -14.78 -26.08
C MET A 288 3.57 -16.02 -26.95
N PRO A 289 2.35 -16.58 -26.95
CA PRO A 289 1.97 -17.63 -27.89
C PRO A 289 2.17 -17.14 -29.32
N SER A 290 3.07 -17.78 -30.08
CA SER A 290 3.28 -17.46 -31.48
C SER A 290 2.31 -18.25 -32.34
N SER A 291 1.47 -17.57 -33.13
CA SER A 291 0.65 -18.18 -34.18
C SER A 291 1.46 -18.64 -35.41
N VAL A 292 2.78 -18.37 -35.42
CA VAL A 292 3.68 -18.70 -36.52
C VAL A 292 4.41 -20.02 -36.20
N PRO A 293 4.38 -21.03 -37.10
CA PRO A 293 5.13 -22.27 -36.91
C PRO A 293 6.64 -22.01 -36.77
N ALA A 294 7.31 -22.83 -35.97
CA ALA A 294 8.75 -22.78 -35.74
C ALA A 294 9.54 -22.78 -37.06
N GLY A 295 10.00 -21.61 -37.50
CA GLY A 295 10.73 -21.44 -38.76
C GLY A 295 11.13 -20.00 -39.10
N CYS A 296 10.40 -18.99 -38.61
CA CYS A 296 10.74 -17.58 -38.85
C CYS A 296 11.51 -16.97 -37.66
N LYS A 297 12.84 -16.86 -37.76
CA LYS A 297 13.64 -15.88 -36.99
C LYS A 297 13.76 -14.61 -37.84
N ALA A 298 13.79 -13.37 -37.35
CA ALA A 298 13.70 -12.78 -36.03
C ALA A 298 13.10 -11.37 -36.21
N THR A 299 12.31 -10.90 -35.23
CA THR A 299 11.93 -9.49 -35.11
C THR A 299 13.22 -8.65 -35.11
N GLY A 300 13.31 -7.62 -35.96
CA GLY A 300 14.52 -6.81 -36.16
C GLY A 300 15.08 -6.26 -34.85
N ARG A 301 16.36 -5.81 -34.84
CA ARG A 301 17.02 -5.20 -33.68
C ARG A 301 16.15 -4.05 -33.11
N MET A 302 15.32 -4.36 -32.12
CA MET A 302 14.59 -3.36 -31.34
C MET A 302 15.55 -2.76 -30.32
N LYS A 303 15.50 -1.43 -30.16
CA LYS A 303 16.28 -0.71 -29.14
C LYS A 303 15.96 -1.32 -27.77
N LEU A 304 16.96 -1.92 -27.12
CA LEU A 304 16.79 -2.46 -25.78
C LEU A 304 16.42 -1.32 -24.83
N PHE A 305 15.47 -1.56 -23.93
CA PHE A 305 15.19 -0.70 -22.80
C PHE A 305 16.39 -0.78 -21.88
N GLN A 306 16.79 0.36 -21.33
CA GLN A 306 17.63 0.36 -20.14
C GLN A 306 16.87 -0.32 -19.00
N SER A 307 17.53 -1.17 -18.21
CA SER A 307 16.90 -1.83 -17.07
C SER A 307 16.67 -0.86 -15.92
N PHE A 308 15.48 -0.88 -15.33
CA PHE A 308 15.18 -0.17 -14.09
C PHE A 308 15.64 -1.00 -12.88
N ASP A 309 16.42 -0.40 -11.98
CA ASP A 309 16.99 -1.04 -10.79
C ASP A 309 16.41 -0.42 -9.51
N SER A 310 15.67 -1.23 -8.75
CA SER A 310 15.01 -0.84 -7.50
C SER A 310 15.98 -0.74 -6.33
N GLY A 311 17.22 -1.20 -6.48
CA GLY A 311 18.30 -1.01 -5.51
C GLY A 311 19.01 0.34 -5.68
N LYS A 312 18.72 1.09 -6.75
CA LYS A 312 19.33 2.39 -7.05
C LYS A 312 18.31 3.53 -6.98
N PRO A 313 18.76 4.75 -6.63
CA PRO A 313 17.90 5.93 -6.63
C PRO A 313 17.43 6.29 -8.04
N LEU A 314 16.34 7.06 -8.11
CA LEU A 314 15.79 7.57 -9.38
C LEU A 314 16.75 8.51 -10.11
N THR A 315 17.64 9.20 -9.38
CA THR A 315 18.68 10.09 -9.91
C THR A 315 19.84 9.34 -10.59
N SER A 316 19.84 8.01 -10.57
CA SER A 316 20.80 7.24 -11.36
C SER A 316 20.54 7.38 -12.86
N LYS A 317 21.62 7.45 -13.66
CA LYS A 317 21.53 7.62 -15.11
C LYS A 317 20.73 6.50 -15.77
N GLU A 318 20.87 5.27 -15.25
CA GLU A 318 20.18 4.10 -15.75
C GLU A 318 18.66 4.18 -15.52
N ASN A 319 18.22 4.56 -14.32
CA ASN A 319 16.79 4.66 -14.01
C ASN A 319 16.13 5.83 -14.74
N MET A 320 16.82 6.97 -14.88
CA MET A 320 16.31 8.09 -15.69
C MET A 320 16.16 7.69 -17.17
N GLN A 321 17.15 7.00 -17.75
CA GLN A 321 17.05 6.54 -19.13
C GLN A 321 15.92 5.52 -19.30
N ALA A 322 15.73 4.61 -18.34
CA ALA A 322 14.64 3.64 -18.37
C ALA A 322 13.26 4.32 -18.36
N LEU A 323 13.08 5.36 -17.55
CA LEU A 323 11.85 6.16 -17.51
C LEU A 323 11.64 6.97 -18.80
N ASP A 324 12.69 7.61 -19.33
CA ASP A 324 12.64 8.35 -20.60
C ASP A 324 12.26 7.43 -21.78
N ASP A 325 12.86 6.24 -21.84
CA ASP A 325 12.51 5.22 -22.83
C ASP A 325 11.04 4.78 -22.73
N LEU A 326 10.49 4.68 -21.51
CA LEU A 326 9.10 4.29 -21.29
C LEU A 326 8.12 5.42 -21.66
N ILE A 327 8.42 6.67 -21.30
CA ILE A 327 7.59 7.83 -21.62
C ILE A 327 7.56 8.09 -23.12
N SER A 328 8.73 8.09 -23.77
CA SER A 328 8.88 8.37 -25.20
C SER A 328 8.25 7.31 -26.11
N LYS A 329 8.17 6.05 -25.66
CA LYS A 329 7.55 4.97 -26.44
C LYS A 329 6.02 4.99 -26.36
N GLY A 330 5.39 4.86 -27.53
CA GLY A 330 3.95 4.69 -27.69
C GLY A 330 3.44 3.34 -27.19
N LEU A 331 2.30 2.87 -27.72
CA LEU A 331 1.71 1.59 -27.32
C LEU A 331 2.50 0.39 -27.91
N PRO A 332 2.60 -0.75 -27.19
CA PRO A 332 3.23 -1.96 -27.70
C PRO A 332 2.60 -2.45 -29.00
N LEU A 333 3.44 -2.77 -30.00
CA LEU A 333 2.97 -3.24 -31.31
C LEU A 333 2.07 -4.48 -31.20
N ILE A 334 2.40 -5.41 -30.30
CA ILE A 334 1.59 -6.63 -30.13
C ILE A 334 0.14 -6.34 -29.69
N LEU A 335 -0.06 -5.35 -28.82
CA LEU A 335 -1.41 -4.96 -28.40
C LEU A 335 -2.18 -4.29 -29.54
N VAL A 336 -1.50 -3.47 -30.34
CA VAL A 336 -2.07 -2.84 -31.54
C VAL A 336 -2.47 -3.91 -32.56
N THR A 337 -1.65 -4.95 -32.75
CA THR A 337 -1.95 -6.04 -33.70
C THR A 337 -3.12 -6.92 -33.26
N VAL A 338 -3.35 -7.11 -31.95
CA VAL A 338 -4.50 -7.86 -31.43
C VAL A 338 -5.80 -7.08 -31.65
N GLY A 339 -5.74 -5.74 -31.69
CA GLY A 339 -6.87 -4.88 -32.08
C GLY A 339 -8.02 -4.83 -31.06
N GLN A 340 -7.80 -5.28 -29.82
CA GLN A 340 -8.81 -5.22 -28.76
C GLN A 340 -8.64 -3.95 -27.91
N GLN A 341 -9.61 -3.03 -28.00
CA GLN A 341 -9.54 -1.72 -27.32
C GLN A 341 -9.41 -1.83 -25.80
N HIS A 342 -10.05 -2.82 -25.18
CA HIS A 342 -9.97 -2.99 -23.72
C HIS A 342 -8.56 -3.32 -23.24
N LEU A 343 -7.76 -4.06 -24.02
CA LEU A 343 -6.37 -4.37 -23.68
C LEU A 343 -5.47 -3.16 -23.81
N LEU A 344 -5.69 -2.34 -24.85
CA LEU A 344 -4.97 -1.07 -25.04
C LEU A 344 -5.25 -0.12 -23.87
N ASN A 345 -6.52 -0.01 -23.48
CA ASN A 345 -6.94 0.84 -22.37
C ASN A 345 -6.38 0.35 -21.03
N LYS A 346 -6.45 -0.97 -20.75
CA LYS A 346 -5.84 -1.57 -19.56
C LYS A 346 -4.32 -1.31 -19.52
N PHE A 347 -3.62 -1.50 -20.64
CA PHE A 347 -2.17 -1.26 -20.68
C PHE A 347 -1.82 0.22 -20.48
N ALA A 348 -2.56 1.14 -21.11
CA ALA A 348 -2.37 2.57 -20.92
C ALA A 348 -2.60 2.99 -19.46
N PHE A 349 -3.65 2.44 -18.82
CA PHE A 349 -3.91 2.63 -17.40
C PHE A 349 -2.75 2.13 -16.54
N VAL A 350 -2.27 0.91 -16.78
CA VAL A 350 -1.17 0.33 -16.00
C VAL A 350 0.15 1.09 -16.19
N LYS A 351 0.41 1.62 -17.39
CA LYS A 351 1.55 2.53 -17.65
C LYS A 351 1.42 3.79 -16.80
N ALA A 352 0.26 4.45 -16.79
CA ALA A 352 0.01 5.62 -15.94
C ALA A 352 0.13 5.26 -14.45
N TYR A 353 -0.41 4.12 -14.04
CA TYR A 353 -0.35 3.62 -12.67
C TYR A 353 1.08 3.39 -12.20
N PHE A 354 1.95 2.83 -13.05
CA PHE A 354 3.38 2.70 -12.77
C PHE A 354 4.02 4.07 -12.51
N LEU A 355 3.79 5.04 -13.40
CA LEU A 355 4.37 6.39 -13.29
C LEU A 355 3.90 7.11 -12.01
N VAL A 356 2.61 6.98 -11.65
CA VAL A 356 2.06 7.56 -10.41
C VAL A 356 2.69 6.95 -9.17
N ASN A 357 2.87 5.63 -9.12
CA ASN A 357 3.47 4.97 -7.95
C ASN A 357 4.96 5.28 -7.81
N VAL A 358 5.70 5.40 -8.92
CA VAL A 358 7.09 5.89 -8.89
C VAL A 358 7.14 7.36 -8.47
N ALA A 359 6.22 8.20 -8.96
CA ALA A 359 6.15 9.60 -8.54
C ALA A 359 5.76 9.78 -7.06
N ALA A 360 4.98 8.83 -6.51
CA ALA A 360 4.60 8.82 -5.10
C ALA A 360 5.78 8.55 -4.15
N THR A 361 6.90 8.00 -4.64
CA THR A 361 8.12 7.86 -3.84
C THR A 361 8.91 9.17 -3.75
N ILE A 362 8.62 10.16 -4.58
CA ILE A 362 9.35 11.45 -4.55
C ILE A 362 8.66 12.39 -3.56
N ASN A 363 9.31 12.66 -2.41
CA ASN A 363 8.79 13.56 -1.37
C ASN A 363 9.11 15.05 -1.64
N CYS A 364 8.84 15.51 -2.86
CA CYS A 364 8.93 16.94 -3.22
C CYS A 364 7.59 17.46 -3.75
N VAL A 365 7.36 18.77 -3.60
CA VAL A 365 6.24 19.44 -4.29
C VAL A 365 6.59 19.55 -5.78
N PRO A 366 5.72 19.09 -6.70
CA PRO A 366 5.99 19.19 -8.14
C PRO A 366 6.03 20.65 -8.58
N GLU A 367 6.99 21.01 -9.43
CA GLU A 367 7.04 22.34 -10.01
C GLU A 367 5.97 22.52 -11.10
N HIS A 368 5.18 23.58 -10.99
CA HIS A 368 4.15 23.92 -11.96
C HIS A 368 4.77 24.65 -13.17
N LYS A 369 5.28 23.92 -14.15
CA LYS A 369 5.56 24.49 -15.47
C LYS A 369 4.31 24.38 -16.33
N MET A 370 3.75 25.53 -16.74
CA MET A 370 2.66 25.58 -17.72
C MET A 370 3.03 24.75 -18.96
N LYS A 371 2.10 23.89 -19.39
CA LYS A 371 2.21 23.08 -20.61
C LYS A 371 2.65 23.94 -21.81
N PRO A 372 3.66 23.58 -22.60
CA PRO A 372 3.69 24.00 -23.99
C PRO A 372 2.56 23.26 -24.69
N VAL A 373 1.48 23.97 -25.00
CA VAL A 373 0.35 23.46 -25.76
C VAL A 373 0.86 22.99 -27.13
N CYS A 374 1.03 21.69 -27.34
CA CYS A 374 1.16 21.10 -28.66
C CYS A 374 -0.23 20.96 -29.29
N HIS A 375 -0.79 22.08 -29.76
CA HIS A 375 -1.92 22.02 -30.68
C HIS A 375 -1.42 21.63 -32.07
N GLY A 376 -2.01 20.57 -32.63
CA GLY A 376 -1.83 20.16 -34.01
C GLY A 376 -2.31 21.24 -34.99
N LEU A 377 -1.43 21.54 -35.95
CA LEU A 377 -1.68 21.99 -37.32
C LEU A 377 -2.96 22.81 -37.61
N THR A 378 -2.82 24.13 -37.82
CA THR A 378 -3.36 24.84 -39.01
C THR A 378 -2.92 26.32 -39.06
N ASN A 379 -2.25 26.67 -40.17
CA ASN A 379 -2.11 27.93 -40.91
C ASN A 379 -1.83 29.33 -40.29
N GLU A 380 -0.93 30.00 -41.03
CA GLU A 380 -0.79 31.45 -41.30
C GLU A 380 0.09 32.32 -40.36
N LYS A 381 1.32 32.52 -40.85
CA LYS A 381 2.06 33.80 -41.02
C LYS A 381 1.72 34.95 -40.04
N ASN A 382 2.69 35.30 -39.19
CA ASN A 382 3.48 36.54 -39.29
C ASN A 382 4.48 36.66 -38.13
N ARG A 383 5.73 37.01 -38.45
CA ARG A 383 6.80 37.42 -37.51
C ARG A 383 6.69 38.94 -37.29
N PRO A 384 7.16 39.49 -36.15
CA PRO A 384 8.57 39.87 -36.07
C PRO A 384 9.27 39.61 -34.72
N ASN A 385 10.44 38.95 -34.83
CA ASN A 385 11.71 39.11 -34.11
C ASN A 385 11.78 39.40 -32.59
N LEU A 386 12.13 38.35 -31.82
CA LEU A 386 12.99 38.40 -30.63
C LEU A 386 14.09 37.31 -30.80
N PRO A 387 15.32 37.50 -30.30
CA PRO A 387 16.51 36.82 -30.80
C PRO A 387 16.63 35.34 -30.39
N ASN A 388 17.20 34.59 -31.33
CA ASN A 388 17.47 33.16 -31.40
C ASN A 388 17.74 32.40 -30.08
N LEU A 389 16.76 31.60 -29.66
CA LEU A 389 16.93 30.39 -28.82
C LEU A 389 16.74 29.09 -29.63
N LYS A 390 16.71 29.19 -30.97
CA LYS A 390 16.46 28.06 -31.90
C LYS A 390 17.73 27.37 -32.41
N GLU A 391 18.92 27.75 -31.94
CA GLU A 391 20.18 27.20 -32.47
C GLU A 391 20.85 26.13 -31.59
N VAL A 392 20.21 25.69 -30.50
CA VAL A 392 20.71 24.56 -29.66
C VAL A 392 19.84 23.30 -29.79
N CYS A 393 18.67 23.34 -30.41
CA CYS A 393 17.76 22.17 -30.53
C CYS A 393 17.97 21.31 -31.79
N LEU A 394 19.05 21.48 -32.54
CA LEU A 394 19.37 20.61 -33.68
C LEU A 394 20.81 20.15 -33.59
N LYS A 395 21.11 19.37 -32.55
CA LYS A 395 22.18 18.36 -32.45
C LYS A 395 22.27 17.86 -31.00
N ASP A 396 21.27 17.11 -30.55
CA ASP A 396 21.47 16.05 -29.56
C ASP A 396 20.22 15.18 -29.51
N GLU A 397 20.36 13.87 -29.79
CA GLU A 397 19.30 12.87 -29.57
C GLU A 397 19.16 12.49 -28.08
N GLY A 398 19.35 13.46 -27.18
CA GLY A 398 19.18 13.27 -25.73
C GLY A 398 17.79 13.71 -25.30
N GLY A 399 16.98 12.78 -24.77
CA GLY A 399 15.65 13.05 -24.23
C GLY A 399 15.64 14.10 -23.10
N LEU A 400 14.45 14.64 -22.81
CA LEU A 400 14.23 15.69 -21.80
C LEU A 400 14.75 15.28 -20.41
N LEU A 401 14.67 14.00 -20.05
CA LEU A 401 15.17 13.49 -18.76
C LEU A 401 16.71 13.39 -18.71
N CYS A 402 17.39 13.18 -19.83
CA CYS A 402 18.85 13.02 -19.85
C CYS A 402 19.57 14.32 -19.49
N GLN A 403 18.95 15.48 -19.75
CA GLN A 403 19.47 16.81 -19.39
C GLN A 403 19.31 17.14 -17.90
N LEU A 404 18.42 16.45 -17.16
CA LEU A 404 18.23 16.65 -15.71
C LEU A 404 19.44 16.17 -14.88
N THR A 405 20.26 15.26 -15.41
CA THR A 405 21.47 14.75 -14.70
C THR A 405 22.50 15.82 -14.34
N GLN A 406 22.39 17.02 -14.92
CA GLN A 406 23.31 18.14 -14.68
C GLN A 406 22.78 19.18 -13.68
N MET A 407 21.54 19.01 -13.17
CA MET A 407 20.92 19.94 -12.23
C MET A 407 21.14 19.50 -10.77
N LYS A 408 20.93 20.41 -9.79
CA LYS A 408 20.91 20.04 -8.36
C LYS A 408 19.86 18.97 -8.10
N GLU A 409 20.21 17.97 -7.28
CA GLU A 409 19.42 16.75 -7.05
C GLU A 409 17.96 17.04 -6.65
N ASP A 410 17.72 17.97 -5.72
CA ASP A 410 16.37 18.35 -5.27
C ASP A 410 15.49 18.93 -6.40
N PHE A 411 16.09 19.77 -7.27
CA PHE A 411 15.41 20.39 -8.40
C PHE A 411 15.15 19.37 -9.53
N ALA A 412 16.04 18.40 -9.68
CA ALA A 412 15.85 17.31 -10.61
C ALA A 412 14.67 16.41 -10.18
N LEU A 413 14.54 16.09 -8.89
CA LEU A 413 13.45 15.28 -8.38
C LEU A 413 12.08 15.98 -8.45
N SER A 414 12.00 17.28 -8.12
CA SER A 414 10.75 18.06 -8.24
C SER A 414 10.26 18.15 -9.69
N THR A 415 11.19 18.38 -10.63
CA THR A 415 10.90 18.41 -12.07
C THR A 415 10.50 17.03 -12.58
N LEU A 416 11.20 15.97 -12.16
CA LEU A 416 10.87 14.59 -12.53
C LEU A 416 9.45 14.22 -12.08
N LYS A 417 9.09 14.52 -10.82
CA LYS A 417 7.74 14.27 -10.30
C LYS A 417 6.67 14.96 -11.14
N SER A 418 6.90 16.21 -11.53
CA SER A 418 6.00 16.96 -12.41
C SER A 418 5.83 16.29 -13.79
N ILE A 419 6.92 15.85 -14.41
CA ILE A 419 6.88 15.14 -15.71
C ILE A 419 6.10 13.83 -15.60
N LEU A 420 6.40 13.01 -14.58
CA LEU A 420 5.74 11.71 -14.37
C LEU A 420 4.24 11.86 -14.16
N LEU A 421 3.84 12.83 -13.33
CA LEU A 421 2.42 13.11 -13.05
C LEU A 421 1.70 13.69 -14.26
N THR A 422 2.35 14.60 -15.02
CA THR A 422 1.75 15.18 -16.24
C THR A 422 1.51 14.10 -17.31
N GLU A 423 2.49 13.22 -17.54
CA GLU A 423 2.33 12.10 -18.48
C GLU A 423 1.23 11.14 -18.01
N ALA A 424 1.17 10.82 -16.71
CA ALA A 424 0.11 9.97 -16.19
C ALA A 424 -1.28 10.61 -16.34
N GLU A 425 -1.40 11.90 -16.04
CA GLU A 425 -2.63 12.68 -16.18
C GLU A 425 -3.11 12.71 -17.63
N ASP A 426 -2.22 13.03 -18.59
CA ASP A 426 -2.57 13.08 -20.02
C ASP A 426 -3.06 11.71 -20.52
N ARG A 427 -2.46 10.60 -20.05
CA ARG A 427 -2.90 9.24 -20.38
C ARG A 427 -4.26 8.91 -19.76
N LEU A 428 -4.50 9.29 -18.52
CA LEU A 428 -5.78 9.05 -17.85
C LEU A 428 -6.89 9.89 -18.47
N ASN A 429 -6.64 11.17 -18.78
CA ASN A 429 -7.60 12.04 -19.46
C ASN A 429 -7.96 11.51 -20.85
N PHE A 430 -6.99 10.96 -21.59
CA PHE A 430 -7.27 10.27 -22.85
C PHE A 430 -8.25 9.10 -22.65
N LEU A 431 -8.02 8.25 -21.63
CA LEU A 431 -8.92 7.13 -21.31
C LEU A 431 -10.32 7.58 -20.90
N VAL A 432 -10.43 8.67 -20.12
CA VAL A 432 -11.71 9.25 -19.73
C VAL A 432 -12.45 9.78 -20.96
N SER A 433 -11.76 10.49 -21.85
CA SER A 433 -12.36 11.03 -23.09
C SER A 433 -12.85 9.94 -24.06
N GLU A 434 -12.21 8.77 -24.08
CA GLU A 434 -12.67 7.59 -24.83
C GLU A 434 -13.91 6.94 -24.19
N MET A 435 -14.09 7.05 -22.87
CA MET A 435 -15.29 6.57 -22.17
C MET A 435 -16.49 7.50 -22.32
N GLU A 436 -16.26 8.80 -22.50
CA GLU A 436 -17.29 9.85 -22.64
C GLU A 436 -17.92 9.94 -24.06
N HIS A 437 -18.04 8.82 -24.78
CA HIS A 437 -18.77 8.82 -26.06
C HIS A 437 -20.23 9.32 -25.88
N PRO A 438 -20.75 10.14 -26.81
CA PRO A 438 -21.97 10.95 -26.63
C PRO A 438 -23.30 10.18 -26.55
N GLY A 439 -23.26 8.84 -26.48
CA GLY A 439 -24.45 7.98 -26.39
C GLY A 439 -24.81 7.52 -24.97
N HIS A 440 -23.92 7.67 -23.98
CA HIS A 440 -24.20 7.28 -22.60
C HIS A 440 -24.50 8.52 -21.77
N LYS A 441 -25.74 8.64 -21.29
CA LYS A 441 -26.10 9.65 -20.28
C LYS A 441 -25.15 9.51 -19.10
N ASN A 442 -24.53 10.61 -18.70
CA ASN A 442 -23.66 10.65 -17.53
C ASN A 442 -24.40 10.14 -16.29
N LEU A 443 -23.79 9.23 -15.51
CA LEU A 443 -24.33 8.75 -14.23
C LEU A 443 -24.65 9.89 -13.24
N SER A 444 -24.00 11.05 -13.41
CA SER A 444 -24.25 12.27 -12.64
C SER A 444 -25.56 12.99 -13.01
N GLN A 445 -26.23 12.57 -14.08
CA GLN A 445 -27.53 13.08 -14.52
C GLN A 445 -28.68 12.11 -14.22
N CYS A 446 -28.37 10.92 -13.70
CA CYS A 446 -29.39 9.99 -13.21
C CYS A 446 -29.92 10.52 -11.87
N SER A 447 -31.23 10.68 -11.77
CA SER A 447 -31.89 10.99 -10.50
C SER A 447 -31.65 9.84 -9.50
N ALA A 448 -31.72 10.15 -8.20
CA ALA A 448 -31.57 9.12 -7.16
C ALA A 448 -32.55 7.94 -7.35
N GLY A 449 -33.75 8.21 -7.89
CA GLY A 449 -34.72 7.19 -8.27
C GLY A 449 -34.29 6.34 -9.47
N GLU A 450 -33.60 6.88 -10.48
CA GLU A 450 -33.07 6.09 -11.61
C GLU A 450 -31.86 5.23 -11.21
N LEU A 451 -31.03 5.70 -10.28
CA LEU A 451 -29.94 4.92 -9.70
C LEU A 451 -30.47 3.82 -8.76
N GLU A 452 -31.53 4.11 -8.00
CA GLU A 452 -32.23 3.12 -7.18
C GLU A 452 -32.95 2.09 -8.05
N ILE A 453 -33.54 2.49 -9.18
CA ILE A 453 -34.09 1.59 -10.20
C ILE A 453 -32.98 0.75 -10.83
N VAL A 454 -31.79 1.26 -11.15
CA VAL A 454 -30.68 0.41 -11.68
C VAL A 454 -30.17 -0.59 -10.61
N VAL A 455 -30.23 -0.22 -9.33
CA VAL A 455 -29.84 -1.08 -8.20
C VAL A 455 -30.93 -2.13 -7.89
N GLU A 456 -32.21 -1.76 -7.94
CA GLU A 456 -33.37 -2.65 -7.73
C GLU A 456 -33.71 -3.51 -8.97
N ASP A 457 -33.55 -2.99 -10.19
CA ASP A 457 -33.86 -3.67 -11.47
C ASP A 457 -32.86 -4.76 -11.86
N SER A 458 -31.78 -4.93 -11.09
CA SER A 458 -30.95 -6.14 -11.14
C SER A 458 -31.70 -7.42 -10.69
N LYS A 459 -32.98 -7.30 -10.28
CA LYS A 459 -33.86 -8.43 -9.94
C LYS A 459 -35.12 -8.59 -10.80
N LEU A 460 -35.48 -7.71 -11.74
CA LEU A 460 -36.81 -7.76 -12.37
C LEU A 460 -36.89 -7.24 -13.82
N PHE A 461 -36.01 -7.66 -14.73
CA PHE A 461 -36.29 -7.50 -16.17
C PHE A 461 -37.35 -8.49 -16.67
N LYS A 462 -38.61 -8.30 -16.25
CA LYS A 462 -39.84 -8.60 -17.02
C LYS A 462 -40.96 -7.70 -16.52
N LYS A 463 -41.25 -6.60 -17.23
CA LYS A 463 -42.46 -6.42 -18.08
C LYS A 463 -42.61 -4.93 -18.42
N LYS A 464 -42.77 -4.62 -19.71
CA LYS A 464 -43.18 -3.33 -20.26
C LYS A 464 -44.33 -2.68 -19.48
N VAL A 465 -44.21 -1.38 -19.27
CA VAL A 465 -45.31 -0.39 -19.22
C VAL A 465 -44.92 0.62 -20.31
N VAL A 466 -45.41 0.51 -21.54
CA VAL A 466 -46.63 1.15 -22.06
C VAL A 466 -46.83 2.55 -21.48
N GLU A 467 -46.22 3.54 -22.14
CA GLU A 467 -46.79 4.90 -22.17
C GLU A 467 -47.67 5.03 -23.40
N ASP A 468 -48.85 5.60 -23.18
CA ASP A 468 -49.86 6.02 -24.15
C ASP A 468 -49.28 7.15 -25.02
N ASP A 469 -49.35 7.02 -26.34
CA ASP A 469 -49.17 8.14 -27.27
C ASP A 469 -50.54 8.65 -27.75
N THR A 470 -50.71 9.97 -27.65
CA THR A 470 -51.84 10.68 -28.25
C THR A 470 -51.51 11.03 -29.72
N GLU A 471 -52.27 10.41 -30.61
CA GLU A 471 -52.76 10.87 -31.94
C GLU A 471 -51.84 11.11 -33.16
N ASN A 472 -52.34 10.54 -34.28
CA ASN A 472 -52.16 10.83 -35.73
C ASN A 472 -50.96 10.16 -36.45
N SER A 473 -51.05 9.49 -37.61
CA SER A 473 -52.14 9.13 -38.54
C SER A 473 -51.63 8.12 -39.63
N ILE A 474 -52.48 7.14 -40.02
CA ILE A 474 -52.72 6.55 -41.37
C ILE A 474 -51.65 5.66 -42.11
N SER A 475 -51.86 4.32 -42.03
CA SER A 475 -51.98 3.29 -43.11
C SER A 475 -50.75 2.77 -43.95
N PRO A 476 -50.85 1.66 -44.74
CA PRO A 476 -50.26 0.36 -44.42
C PRO A 476 -49.35 -0.26 -45.52
N GLY A 477 -48.56 -1.28 -45.19
CA GLY A 477 -47.88 -2.11 -46.20
C GLY A 477 -46.92 -3.15 -45.62
N ASP A 478 -47.20 -4.42 -45.91
CA ASP A 478 -46.39 -5.62 -45.67
C ASP A 478 -44.90 -5.43 -46.01
N TYR A 479 -44.00 -5.99 -45.20
CA TYR A 479 -43.05 -7.03 -45.60
C TYR A 479 -42.41 -7.65 -44.36
N ALA A 480 -42.46 -8.98 -44.32
CA ALA A 480 -41.86 -9.83 -43.32
C ALA A 480 -40.32 -9.71 -43.32
N THR A 481 -39.74 -9.58 -42.13
CA THR A 481 -38.47 -10.22 -41.79
C THR A 481 -38.54 -10.73 -40.35
N GLU A 482 -38.48 -12.06 -40.25
CA GLU A 482 -38.34 -12.80 -39.01
C GLU A 482 -37.07 -12.33 -38.26
N SER A 483 -37.23 -11.72 -37.09
CA SER A 483 -36.13 -11.62 -36.12
C SER A 483 -36.31 -12.70 -35.07
N THR A 484 -35.51 -13.74 -35.24
CA THR A 484 -35.20 -14.81 -34.29
C THR A 484 -34.67 -14.26 -32.96
N ASP A 485 -35.56 -14.00 -32.00
CA ASP A 485 -35.19 -13.87 -30.59
C ASP A 485 -35.38 -15.21 -29.87
N ASP A 486 -34.40 -16.09 -30.08
CA ASP A 486 -34.19 -17.31 -29.29
C ASP A 486 -32.69 -17.48 -28.99
N ASN A 487 -32.02 -16.37 -28.69
CA ASN A 487 -30.67 -16.35 -28.14
C ASN A 487 -30.66 -15.66 -26.77
N GLU A 488 -31.51 -16.09 -25.84
CA GLU A 488 -31.24 -15.97 -24.40
C GLU A 488 -30.23 -17.06 -23.95
N LEU A 489 -29.18 -17.26 -24.75
CA LEU A 489 -28.07 -18.13 -24.39
C LEU A 489 -27.01 -17.26 -23.71
N LEU A 490 -27.04 -17.23 -22.37
CA LEU A 490 -25.93 -16.83 -21.49
C LEU A 490 -25.02 -15.74 -22.10
N ASP A 491 -25.46 -14.48 -22.07
CA ASP A 491 -24.57 -13.39 -22.41
C ASP A 491 -23.45 -13.32 -21.35
N PRO A 492 -22.17 -13.58 -21.70
CA PRO A 492 -21.03 -13.46 -20.80
C PRO A 492 -20.92 -12.06 -20.20
N ILE A 493 -21.49 -11.05 -20.88
CA ILE A 493 -21.53 -9.65 -20.47
C ILE A 493 -22.38 -9.47 -19.19
N SER A 494 -23.42 -10.29 -18.97
CA SER A 494 -24.26 -10.23 -17.76
C SER A 494 -23.60 -10.82 -16.49
N LEU A 495 -22.60 -11.69 -16.67
CA LEU A 495 -21.77 -12.21 -15.60
C LEU A 495 -20.63 -11.23 -15.30
N ASN A 496 -20.00 -10.68 -16.35
CA ASN A 496 -19.01 -9.61 -16.23
C ASN A 496 -19.62 -8.34 -15.58
N SER A 497 -20.88 -7.96 -15.89
CA SER A 497 -21.57 -6.82 -15.28
C SER A 497 -21.74 -6.93 -13.76
N ARG A 498 -21.88 -8.16 -13.22
CA ARG A 498 -21.88 -8.42 -11.78
C ARG A 498 -20.48 -8.36 -11.15
N GLU A 499 -19.43 -8.56 -11.94
CA GLU A 499 -18.04 -8.34 -11.52
C GLU A 499 -17.69 -6.84 -11.43
N TYR A 500 -18.39 -5.98 -12.17
CA TYR A 500 -18.13 -4.52 -12.20
C TYR A 500 -18.69 -3.74 -10.99
N PHE A 501 -19.65 -4.28 -10.23
CA PHE A 501 -20.07 -3.75 -8.92
C PHE A 501 -19.65 -4.70 -7.78
N ASN A 502 -18.37 -5.05 -7.76
CA ASN A 502 -17.77 -5.81 -6.65
C ASN A 502 -17.68 -4.91 -5.41
N ILE A 503 -18.18 -5.40 -4.26
CA ILE A 503 -18.11 -4.71 -2.96
C ILE A 503 -16.68 -4.26 -2.61
N HIS A 504 -15.65 -5.02 -3.01
CA HIS A 504 -14.26 -4.60 -2.83
C HIS A 504 -13.91 -3.34 -3.62
N LEU A 505 -14.35 -3.26 -4.89
CA LEU A 505 -14.08 -2.10 -5.72
C LEU A 505 -14.80 -0.87 -5.16
N TRP A 506 -16.06 -1.04 -4.75
CA TRP A 506 -16.85 0.01 -4.10
C TRP A 506 -16.15 0.55 -2.85
N LEU A 507 -15.80 -0.31 -1.90
CA LEU A 507 -15.14 0.11 -0.66
C LEU A 507 -13.77 0.77 -0.95
N ARG A 508 -13.02 0.31 -1.95
CA ARG A 508 -11.74 0.92 -2.33
C ARG A 508 -11.91 2.30 -2.96
N CYS A 509 -12.95 2.50 -3.78
CA CYS A 509 -13.31 3.82 -4.29
C CYS A 509 -13.70 4.77 -3.15
N ARG A 510 -14.48 4.29 -2.17
CA ARG A 510 -14.84 5.06 -0.97
C ARG A 510 -13.62 5.41 -0.14
N LEU A 511 -12.66 4.50 0.02
CA LEU A 511 -11.40 4.77 0.70
C LEU A 511 -10.55 5.82 -0.03
N ALA A 512 -10.45 5.74 -1.36
CA ALA A 512 -9.74 6.76 -2.14
C ALA A 512 -10.38 8.14 -1.97
N LEU A 513 -11.71 8.21 -2.00
CA LEU A 513 -12.48 9.43 -1.75
C LEU A 513 -12.23 10.00 -0.35
N VAL A 514 -12.35 9.18 0.69
CA VAL A 514 -12.08 9.59 2.08
C VAL A 514 -10.64 10.07 2.22
N THR A 515 -9.66 9.34 1.68
CA THR A 515 -8.24 9.72 1.75
C THR A 515 -7.99 11.07 1.07
N ALA A 516 -8.65 11.33 -0.06
CA ALA A 516 -8.56 12.60 -0.76
C ALA A 516 -9.16 13.75 0.06
N PHE A 517 -10.34 13.55 0.67
CA PHE A 517 -10.95 14.55 1.56
C PHE A 517 -10.07 14.84 2.78
N VAL A 518 -9.56 13.80 3.44
CA VAL A 518 -8.65 13.94 4.60
C VAL A 518 -7.40 14.74 4.22
N ALA A 519 -6.83 14.50 3.03
CA ALA A 519 -5.70 15.26 2.54
C ALA A 519 -6.05 16.73 2.24
N GLN A 520 -7.27 17.00 1.77
CA GLN A 520 -7.75 18.35 1.42
C GLN A 520 -7.99 19.26 2.63
N ILE A 521 -8.34 18.70 3.80
CA ILE A 521 -8.65 19.48 5.03
C ILE A 521 -7.50 20.44 5.44
N ARG A 522 -6.25 20.14 5.02
CA ARG A 522 -5.07 20.99 5.27
C ARG A 522 -4.44 21.58 4.00
N GLY A 523 -5.01 21.34 2.81
CA GLY A 523 -4.52 21.92 1.56
C GLY A 523 -4.71 23.44 1.53
N ILE A 524 -4.09 24.14 0.57
CA ILE A 524 -4.21 25.60 0.36
C ILE A 524 -5.68 26.07 0.07
N GLY A 525 -6.64 25.14 0.04
CA GLY A 525 -8.06 25.44 -0.11
C GLY A 525 -8.69 25.91 1.20
N ILE A 526 -9.59 26.89 1.11
CA ILE A 526 -10.43 27.34 2.23
C ILE A 526 -11.47 26.25 2.50
N VAL A 527 -11.27 25.46 3.56
CA VAL A 527 -12.21 24.42 4.00
C VAL A 527 -13.24 25.06 4.93
N LYS A 528 -14.53 24.81 4.70
CA LYS A 528 -15.60 25.28 5.59
C LYS A 528 -15.78 24.28 6.73
N GLU A 529 -16.21 24.71 7.92
CA GLU A 529 -16.48 23.81 9.07
C GLU A 529 -17.44 22.67 8.72
N ASN A 530 -18.41 22.91 7.82
CA ASN A 530 -19.34 21.89 7.32
C ASN A 530 -18.63 20.74 6.59
N ASP A 531 -17.54 21.01 5.87
CA ASP A 531 -16.81 20.01 5.08
C ASP A 531 -16.10 19.00 5.99
N ILE A 532 -15.69 19.42 7.20
CA ILE A 532 -15.06 18.55 8.21
C ILE A 532 -16.11 17.63 8.85
N THR A 533 -17.28 18.16 9.20
CA THR A 533 -18.38 17.35 9.74
C THR A 533 -18.87 16.33 8.72
N ASP A 534 -18.93 16.72 7.44
CA ASP A 534 -19.31 15.83 6.35
C ASP A 534 -18.27 14.72 6.18
N CYS A 535 -16.97 15.04 6.25
CA CYS A 535 -15.90 14.03 6.18
C CYS A 535 -15.93 13.02 7.35
N VAL A 536 -16.14 13.47 8.59
CA VAL A 536 -16.27 12.57 9.74
C VAL A 536 -17.53 11.70 9.64
N SER A 537 -18.64 12.24 9.15
CA SER A 537 -19.87 11.47 8.92
C SER A 537 -19.67 10.39 7.85
N LEU A 538 -18.98 10.73 6.77
CA LEU A 538 -18.61 9.83 5.68
C LEU A 538 -17.73 8.68 6.20
N ILE A 539 -16.73 8.97 7.03
CA ILE A 539 -15.88 7.93 7.62
C ILE A 539 -16.68 6.94 8.46
N ASN A 540 -17.62 7.44 9.26
CA ASN A 540 -18.48 6.57 10.09
C ASN A 540 -19.39 5.69 9.23
N GLU A 541 -20.00 6.26 8.18
CA GLU A 541 -20.83 5.52 7.22
C GLU A 541 -20.03 4.37 6.58
N VAL A 542 -18.84 4.67 6.07
CA VAL A 542 -18.02 3.69 5.36
C VAL A 542 -17.41 2.65 6.30
N CYS A 543 -17.13 3.00 7.57
CA CYS A 543 -16.76 2.02 8.59
C CYS A 543 -17.88 0.99 8.83
N VAL A 544 -19.13 1.44 8.90
CA VAL A 544 -20.29 0.56 9.05
C VAL A 544 -20.47 -0.31 7.81
N GLU A 545 -20.27 0.26 6.62
CA GLU A 545 -20.36 -0.46 5.36
C GLU A 545 -19.30 -1.58 5.27
N ALA A 546 -18.03 -1.27 5.53
CA ALA A 546 -16.95 -2.25 5.54
C ALA A 546 -17.19 -3.38 6.55
N LYS A 547 -17.69 -3.03 7.74
CA LYS A 547 -18.09 -3.99 8.76
C LYS A 547 -19.25 -4.89 8.31
N SER A 548 -20.23 -4.33 7.61
CA SER A 548 -21.38 -5.09 7.09
C SER A 548 -20.99 -6.05 5.96
N ALA A 549 -19.99 -5.68 5.16
CA ALA A 549 -19.40 -6.51 4.11
C ALA A 549 -18.48 -7.62 4.64
N GLY A 550 -17.99 -7.48 5.89
CA GLY A 550 -17.02 -8.38 6.51
C GLY A 550 -15.55 -8.07 6.13
N ASP A 551 -15.27 -6.93 5.50
CA ASP A 551 -13.91 -6.52 5.12
C ASP A 551 -13.24 -5.76 6.28
N ARG A 552 -12.51 -6.51 7.11
CA ARG A 552 -11.83 -5.96 8.29
C ARG A 552 -10.58 -5.16 7.96
N GLU A 553 -9.91 -5.50 6.87
CA GLU A 553 -8.70 -4.79 6.45
C GLU A 553 -9.07 -3.37 5.99
N LEU A 554 -10.07 -3.24 5.13
CA LEU A 554 -10.57 -1.91 4.75
C LEU A 554 -11.19 -1.17 5.93
N GLN A 555 -11.91 -1.86 6.83
CA GLN A 555 -12.41 -1.26 8.06
C GLN A 555 -11.27 -0.63 8.89
N ALA A 556 -10.14 -1.33 9.05
CA ALA A 556 -8.97 -0.81 9.75
C ALA A 556 -8.37 0.42 9.04
N GLU A 557 -8.35 0.43 7.71
CA GLU A 557 -7.88 1.59 6.94
C GLU A 557 -8.80 2.81 7.08
N PHE A 558 -10.12 2.63 7.11
CA PHE A 558 -11.07 3.72 7.40
C PHE A 558 -10.89 4.30 8.81
N LEU A 559 -10.70 3.42 9.81
CA LEU A 559 -10.41 3.87 11.17
C LEU A 559 -9.07 4.62 11.25
N MET A 560 -8.07 4.23 10.46
CA MET A 560 -6.84 5.00 10.36
C MET A 560 -7.04 6.40 9.75
N GLN A 561 -7.94 6.56 8.77
CA GLN A 561 -8.33 7.88 8.28
C GLN A 561 -9.01 8.71 9.39
N ALA A 562 -9.85 8.08 10.23
CA ALA A 562 -10.44 8.72 11.40
C ALA A 562 -9.37 9.21 12.41
N VAL A 563 -8.33 8.40 12.65
CA VAL A 563 -7.19 8.76 13.51
C VAL A 563 -6.43 9.96 12.93
N ILE A 564 -6.20 10.00 11.62
CA ILE A 564 -5.49 11.10 10.96
C ILE A 564 -6.26 12.41 11.11
N ILE A 565 -7.57 12.45 10.82
CA ILE A 565 -8.39 13.64 11.07
C ILE A 565 -8.35 14.02 12.55
N GLY A 566 -8.53 13.05 13.45
CA GLY A 566 -8.52 13.31 14.88
C GLY A 566 -7.24 13.98 15.38
N LEU A 567 -6.08 13.60 14.82
CA LEU A 567 -4.80 14.25 15.12
C LEU A 567 -4.69 15.65 14.50
N GLN A 568 -5.22 15.86 13.29
CA GLN A 568 -5.20 17.15 12.59
C GLN A 568 -6.09 18.19 13.29
N GLU A 569 -7.32 17.81 13.63
CA GLU A 569 -8.34 18.66 14.26
C GLU A 569 -8.25 18.71 15.79
N LYS A 570 -7.24 18.04 16.38
CA LYS A 570 -7.01 17.97 17.83
C LYS A 570 -8.24 17.47 18.61
N HIS A 571 -8.89 16.43 18.09
CA HIS A 571 -9.97 15.73 18.78
C HIS A 571 -9.51 15.17 20.14
N LEU A 572 -10.48 14.75 20.96
CA LEU A 572 -10.19 14.15 22.25
C LEU A 572 -9.25 12.94 22.09
N LYS A 573 -8.12 13.00 22.78
CA LYS A 573 -7.09 11.96 22.76
C LYS A 573 -7.63 10.56 23.07
N ALA A 574 -8.62 10.47 23.96
CA ALA A 574 -9.26 9.21 24.32
C ALA A 574 -9.94 8.52 23.12
N ASP A 575 -10.59 9.29 22.25
CA ASP A 575 -11.28 8.75 21.06
C ASP A 575 -10.26 8.27 20.02
N ILE A 576 -9.14 8.99 19.87
CA ILE A 576 -8.02 8.59 19.00
C ILE A 576 -7.40 7.28 19.49
N ILE A 577 -7.15 7.17 20.80
CA ILE A 577 -6.61 5.93 21.41
C ILE A 577 -7.57 4.76 21.20
N LYS A 578 -8.87 4.97 21.35
CA LYS A 578 -9.88 3.94 21.12
C LYS A 578 -9.86 3.45 19.66
N ASN A 579 -9.86 4.37 18.69
CA ASN A 579 -9.79 3.99 17.27
C ASN A 579 -8.49 3.21 16.95
N LEU A 580 -7.35 3.60 17.54
CA LEU A 580 -6.09 2.86 17.40
C LEU A 580 -6.16 1.45 17.99
N GLN A 581 -6.80 1.29 19.16
CA GLN A 581 -7.01 -0.02 19.78
C GLN A 581 -7.93 -0.91 18.92
N ASP A 582 -9.00 -0.34 18.35
CA ASP A 582 -9.91 -1.05 17.45
C ASP A 582 -9.18 -1.52 16.19
N VAL A 583 -8.30 -0.69 15.60
CA VAL A 583 -7.45 -1.09 14.45
C VAL A 583 -6.53 -2.26 14.81
N ILE A 584 -5.85 -2.18 15.96
CA ILE A 584 -4.97 -3.25 16.42
C ILE A 584 -5.77 -4.54 16.64
N GLN A 585 -6.94 -4.47 17.29
CA GLN A 585 -7.79 -5.64 17.53
C GLN A 585 -8.30 -6.27 16.22
N LEU A 586 -8.58 -5.46 15.19
CA LEU A 586 -9.04 -5.95 13.89
C LEU A 586 -7.96 -6.76 13.17
N LEU A 587 -6.69 -6.38 13.32
CA LEU A 587 -5.58 -6.92 12.54
C LEU A 587 -4.70 -7.92 13.33
N GLU A 588 -4.44 -7.68 14.61
CA GLU A 588 -3.49 -8.45 15.41
C GLU A 588 -3.87 -9.94 15.53
N GLY A 589 -2.85 -10.82 15.46
CA GLY A 589 -3.01 -12.27 15.69
C GLY A 589 -3.61 -13.06 14.52
N ARG A 590 -3.81 -12.43 13.34
CA ARG A 590 -4.34 -13.12 12.15
C ARG A 590 -3.22 -13.55 11.21
N GLU A 591 -3.32 -14.79 10.70
CA GLU A 591 -2.26 -15.39 9.86
C GLU A 591 -2.19 -14.84 8.42
N PHE A 592 -3.32 -14.41 7.83
CA PHE A 592 -3.41 -14.01 6.42
C PHE A 592 -3.90 -12.56 6.31
N ILE A 593 -2.99 -11.61 6.51
CA ILE A 593 -3.25 -10.17 6.39
C ILE A 593 -2.42 -9.62 5.22
N SER A 594 -2.97 -8.69 4.43
CA SER A 594 -2.20 -8.11 3.33
C SER A 594 -0.94 -7.36 3.82
N PRO A 595 0.10 -7.22 2.98
CA PRO A 595 1.28 -6.42 3.34
C PRO A 595 0.96 -4.97 3.70
N ARG A 596 -0.05 -4.40 3.05
CA ARG A 596 -0.54 -3.05 3.32
C ARG A 596 -1.14 -2.94 4.73
N SER A 597 -1.97 -3.91 5.12
CA SER A 597 -2.58 -3.94 6.44
C SER A 597 -1.57 -4.18 7.57
N HIS A 598 -0.47 -4.90 7.33
CA HIS A 598 0.64 -4.97 8.29
C HIS A 598 1.31 -3.61 8.52
N LEU A 599 1.52 -2.81 7.46
CA LEU A 599 2.03 -1.44 7.61
C LEU A 599 1.06 -0.57 8.40
N THR A 600 -0.24 -0.72 8.15
CA THR A 600 -1.30 -0.06 8.93
C THR A 600 -1.21 -0.45 10.41
N LEU A 601 -1.13 -1.74 10.73
CA LEU A 601 -0.98 -2.25 12.10
C LEU A 601 0.24 -1.64 12.81
N VAL A 602 1.40 -1.66 12.16
CA VAL A 602 2.64 -1.09 12.73
C VAL A 602 2.48 0.42 12.95
N ARG A 603 1.93 1.17 11.99
CA ARG A 603 1.66 2.61 12.16
C ARG A 603 0.75 2.87 13.36
N SER A 604 -0.29 2.06 13.55
CA SER A 604 -1.19 2.17 14.70
C SER A 604 -0.48 1.88 16.02
N MET A 605 0.35 0.84 16.08
CA MET A 605 1.15 0.50 17.26
C MET A 605 2.13 1.62 17.65
N LEU A 606 2.83 2.19 16.67
CA LEU A 606 3.75 3.32 16.90
C LEU A 606 3.02 4.56 17.41
N LEU A 607 1.89 4.92 16.78
CA LEU A 607 1.08 6.08 17.20
C LEU A 607 0.49 5.89 18.61
N LEU A 608 0.03 4.68 18.94
CA LEU A 608 -0.49 4.36 20.27
C LEU A 608 0.61 4.47 21.34
N ASP A 609 1.83 4.00 21.05
CA ASP A 609 2.98 4.15 21.94
C ASP A 609 3.34 5.63 22.16
N ASP A 610 3.35 6.44 21.10
CA ASP A 610 3.64 7.88 21.17
C ASP A 610 2.60 8.62 22.03
N LEU A 611 1.30 8.36 21.82
CA LEU A 611 0.21 8.98 22.57
C LEU A 611 0.21 8.56 24.05
N THR A 612 0.39 7.29 24.36
CA THR A 612 0.39 6.80 25.76
C THR A 612 1.62 7.25 26.54
N LYS A 613 2.77 7.46 25.89
CA LYS A 613 3.96 8.03 26.53
C LYS A 613 3.80 9.52 26.86
N ALA A 614 3.01 10.28 26.09
CA ALA A 614 2.71 11.68 26.40
C ALA A 614 1.91 11.85 27.72
N GLU A 615 1.18 10.82 28.16
CA GLU A 615 0.41 10.81 29.42
C GLU A 615 1.28 10.69 30.68
N LYS A 616 2.40 9.95 30.60
CA LYS A 616 3.13 9.47 31.78
C LYS A 616 4.26 10.37 32.27
N PHE A 617 4.32 11.64 31.84
CA PHE A 617 5.39 12.57 32.27
C PHE A 617 5.35 12.92 33.77
N LYS A 618 4.27 12.56 34.49
CA LYS A 618 4.08 12.90 35.92
C LYS A 618 4.18 11.73 36.90
N GLU A 619 4.24 10.48 36.46
CA GLU A 619 4.24 9.32 37.37
C GLU A 619 5.50 8.45 37.22
N THR A 620 5.94 7.91 38.35
CA THR A 620 7.09 7.01 38.46
C THR A 620 6.94 5.81 37.52
N PRO A 621 8.06 5.31 36.94
CA PRO A 621 8.00 4.32 35.88
C PRO A 621 7.42 2.99 36.38
N SER A 622 6.20 2.65 35.94
CA SER A 622 5.67 1.28 35.99
C SER A 622 6.52 0.32 35.13
N SER A 623 6.37 -0.97 35.40
CA SER A 623 7.25 -2.11 35.08
C SER A 623 8.01 -2.06 33.73
N LYS A 624 9.24 -2.62 33.73
CA LYS A 624 10.18 -2.64 32.59
C LYS A 624 9.64 -3.32 31.32
N ALA A 625 8.68 -4.23 31.44
CA ALA A 625 8.25 -5.12 30.35
C ALA A 625 7.19 -4.50 29.43
N GLU A 626 6.29 -3.66 29.95
CA GLU A 626 5.18 -3.09 29.16
C GLU A 626 5.61 -1.95 28.22
N LYS A 627 6.75 -1.30 28.46
CA LYS A 627 7.16 -0.06 27.74
C LYS A 627 7.78 -0.26 26.36
N LEU A 628 8.22 -1.47 26.02
CA LEU A 628 8.86 -1.80 24.75
C LEU A 628 8.09 -2.87 23.97
N TYR A 629 6.96 -3.35 24.48
CA TYR A 629 6.21 -4.43 23.87
C TYR A 629 5.75 -4.06 22.45
N LEU A 630 5.02 -2.94 22.30
CA LEU A 630 4.50 -2.48 21.00
C LEU A 630 5.63 -2.15 20.01
N LEU A 631 6.72 -1.52 20.48
CA LEU A 631 7.86 -1.19 19.62
C LEU A 631 8.64 -2.43 19.16
N THR A 632 8.84 -3.40 20.05
CA THR A 632 9.52 -4.67 19.72
C THR A 632 8.65 -5.51 18.79
N GLN A 633 7.34 -5.55 19.02
CA GLN A 633 6.39 -6.22 18.14
C GLN A 633 6.38 -5.58 16.75
N SER A 634 6.30 -4.25 16.68
CA SER A 634 6.39 -3.48 15.43
C SER A 634 7.68 -3.80 14.65
N HIS A 635 8.81 -3.81 15.36
CA HIS A 635 10.11 -4.17 14.79
C HIS A 635 10.11 -5.58 14.20
N ASN A 636 9.61 -6.57 14.95
CA ASN A 636 9.57 -7.96 14.50
C ASN A 636 8.70 -8.15 13.26
N ILE A 637 7.51 -7.53 13.24
CA ILE A 637 6.61 -7.58 12.07
C ILE A 637 7.32 -7.02 10.83
N LEU A 638 7.98 -5.86 10.95
CA LEU A 638 8.67 -5.25 9.81
C LEU A 638 9.83 -6.12 9.30
N ILE A 639 10.62 -6.73 10.19
CA ILE A 639 11.71 -7.62 9.81
C ILE A 639 11.19 -8.87 9.11
N GLU A 640 10.12 -9.49 9.62
CA GLU A 640 9.49 -10.65 8.99
C GLU A 640 8.95 -10.32 7.60
N GLN A 641 8.31 -9.16 7.44
CA GLN A 641 7.85 -8.71 6.13
C GLN A 641 9.02 -8.47 5.18
N MET A 642 10.07 -7.75 5.59
CA MET A 642 11.24 -7.50 4.75
C MET A 642 11.94 -8.81 4.30
N LEU A 643 12.00 -9.84 5.16
CA LEU A 643 12.46 -11.18 4.78
C LEU A 643 11.57 -11.81 3.73
N THR A 644 10.24 -11.69 3.89
CA THR A 644 9.25 -12.18 2.93
C THR A 644 9.37 -11.49 1.57
N PHE A 645 9.70 -10.19 1.57
CA PHE A 645 10.00 -9.40 0.37
C PHE A 645 11.40 -9.69 -0.22
N GLY A 646 12.28 -10.37 0.52
CA GLY A 646 13.55 -10.89 0.01
C GLY A 646 14.80 -10.10 0.35
N GLU A 647 14.66 -9.14 1.26
CA GLU A 647 15.80 -8.45 1.86
C GLU A 647 16.58 -9.40 2.75
N THR A 648 17.89 -9.17 2.79
CA THR A 648 18.81 -9.94 3.63
C THR A 648 18.89 -9.30 5.00
N ILE A 649 18.60 -10.04 6.07
CA ILE A 649 18.61 -9.52 7.45
C ILE A 649 19.76 -10.14 8.24
N GLU A 650 20.51 -9.30 8.94
CA GLU A 650 21.46 -9.70 9.96
C GLU A 650 20.73 -9.88 11.31
N PHE A 651 20.80 -11.09 11.84
CA PHE A 651 20.34 -11.42 13.19
C PHE A 651 21.51 -11.35 14.16
N PRO A 652 21.46 -10.49 15.18
CA PRO A 652 22.52 -10.40 16.17
C PRO A 652 22.66 -11.68 16.98
N ILE A 653 23.88 -11.95 17.43
CA ILE A 653 24.21 -13.11 18.28
C ILE A 653 23.68 -12.91 19.71
N SER A 654 23.43 -11.66 20.11
CA SER A 654 22.94 -11.30 21.44
C SER A 654 21.42 -11.01 21.41
N ASN A 655 20.70 -11.46 22.44
CA ASN A 655 19.25 -11.20 22.61
C ASN A 655 18.92 -9.72 22.88
N THR A 656 19.94 -8.87 23.08
CA THR A 656 19.77 -7.43 23.38
C THR A 656 19.80 -6.55 22.15
N ASP A 657 20.23 -7.09 21.01
CA ASP A 657 20.41 -6.33 19.78
C ASP A 657 19.25 -6.60 18.80
N TYR A 658 18.81 -5.54 18.11
CA TYR A 658 17.70 -5.60 17.17
C TYR A 658 18.18 -5.95 15.76
N ALA A 659 17.55 -6.96 15.14
CA ALA A 659 17.83 -7.36 13.75
C ALA A 659 17.75 -6.19 12.77
N SER A 660 18.59 -6.17 11.75
CA SER A 660 18.67 -5.07 10.78
C SER A 660 18.95 -5.60 9.37
N PRO A 661 18.44 -4.94 8.32
CA PRO A 661 18.75 -5.36 6.96
C PRO A 661 20.20 -5.05 6.60
N LEU A 662 20.79 -5.96 5.85
CA LEU A 662 22.12 -5.85 5.25
C LEU A 662 22.11 -4.83 4.12
N LEU A 663 23.12 -3.97 4.11
CA LEU A 663 23.30 -2.96 3.07
C LEU A 663 24.34 -3.45 2.03
N PRO A 664 24.16 -3.14 0.72
CA PRO A 664 23.04 -2.40 0.12
C PRO A 664 21.73 -3.20 0.04
N LEU A 665 20.58 -2.50 0.14
CA LEU A 665 19.26 -3.12 -0.01
C LEU A 665 19.00 -3.51 -1.46
N LYS A 666 18.17 -4.53 -1.68
CA LYS A 666 17.74 -4.92 -3.04
C LYS A 666 16.62 -4.03 -3.57
N ASN A 667 15.75 -3.54 -2.69
CA ASN A 667 14.69 -2.62 -3.04
C ASN A 667 14.58 -1.49 -2.02
N ILE A 668 15.00 -0.28 -2.42
CA ILE A 668 14.96 0.91 -1.58
C ILE A 668 13.56 1.52 -1.47
N TYR A 669 12.64 1.16 -2.36
CA TYR A 669 11.30 1.74 -2.47
C TYR A 669 10.25 1.03 -1.60
N LEU A 670 10.65 0.01 -0.83
CA LEU A 670 9.74 -0.63 0.12
C LEU A 670 9.38 0.34 1.26
N PRO A 671 8.08 0.59 1.53
CA PRO A 671 7.66 1.49 2.61
C PRO A 671 8.07 1.00 4.01
N HIS A 672 8.40 -0.30 4.13
CA HIS A 672 8.93 -0.93 5.33
C HIS A 672 10.24 -0.32 5.80
N VAL A 673 11.09 0.16 4.89
CA VAL A 673 12.43 0.69 5.22
C VAL A 673 12.32 1.94 6.09
N MET A 674 11.53 2.93 5.65
CA MET A 674 11.31 4.17 6.41
C MET A 674 10.56 3.90 7.72
N LEU A 675 9.57 3.00 7.71
CA LEU A 675 8.84 2.64 8.92
C LEU A 675 9.73 1.92 9.95
N LEU A 676 10.71 1.12 9.49
CA LEU A 676 11.71 0.50 10.33
C LEU A 676 12.68 1.52 10.92
N ALA A 677 13.11 2.52 10.14
CA ALA A 677 13.91 3.64 10.63
C ALA A 677 13.18 4.39 11.76
N LYS A 678 11.91 4.76 11.54
CA LYS A 678 11.02 5.38 12.54
C LYS A 678 10.85 4.53 13.80
N THR A 679 10.77 3.21 13.65
CA THR A 679 10.64 2.26 14.77
C THR A 679 11.94 2.18 15.57
N LYS A 680 13.09 1.99 14.91
CA LYS A 680 14.41 1.94 15.55
C LYS A 680 14.76 3.24 16.27
N MET A 681 14.38 4.38 15.70
CA MET A 681 14.51 5.69 16.36
C MET A 681 13.73 5.72 17.69
N ARG A 682 12.46 5.30 17.71
CA ARG A 682 11.62 5.25 18.94
C ARG A 682 12.14 4.26 19.97
N ILE A 683 12.68 3.12 19.53
CA ILE A 683 13.36 2.15 20.40
C ILE A 683 14.60 2.79 21.02
N GLY A 684 15.47 3.40 20.20
CA GLY A 684 16.68 4.10 20.64
C GLY A 684 16.37 5.17 21.68
N HIS A 685 15.34 5.98 21.44
CA HIS A 685 14.87 6.99 22.40
C HIS A 685 14.38 6.39 23.72
N THR A 686 13.65 5.28 23.67
CA THR A 686 13.16 4.60 24.86
C THR A 686 14.29 3.99 25.67
N VAL A 687 15.28 3.39 25.00
CA VAL A 687 16.51 2.86 25.63
C VAL A 687 17.32 3.99 26.27
N ALA A 688 17.50 5.12 25.57
CA ALA A 688 18.19 6.30 26.08
C ALA A 688 17.54 6.85 27.36
N LYS A 689 16.20 6.95 27.38
CA LYS A 689 15.44 7.34 28.57
C LYS A 689 15.64 6.36 29.72
N GLN A 690 15.67 5.05 29.46
CA GLN A 690 15.92 4.05 30.50
C GLN A 690 17.32 4.21 31.11
N VAL A 691 18.34 4.44 30.28
CA VAL A 691 19.72 4.69 30.74
C VAL A 691 19.74 5.91 31.65
N TYR A 692 19.11 7.01 31.22
CA TYR A 692 19.03 8.25 32.02
C TYR A 692 18.45 8.05 33.42
N TYR A 693 17.36 7.28 33.56
CA TYR A 693 16.73 7.05 34.88
C TYR A 693 17.43 5.99 35.73
N THR A 694 18.20 5.07 35.11
CA THR A 694 18.84 3.95 35.83
C THR A 694 20.32 4.20 36.14
N SER A 695 20.96 5.16 35.48
CA SER A 695 22.39 5.46 35.66
C SER A 695 22.65 6.23 36.97
N LYS A 696 22.89 5.49 38.05
CA LYS A 696 23.44 6.08 39.30
C LYS A 696 24.93 6.42 39.19
N LYS A 697 25.65 5.86 38.21
CA LYS A 697 27.06 6.11 37.91
C LYS A 697 27.17 6.55 36.45
N LYS A 698 27.92 7.63 36.20
CA LYS A 698 28.30 8.15 34.87
C LYS A 698 29.20 7.11 34.19
N ASP A 699 28.64 6.42 33.22
CA ASP A 699 29.32 5.37 32.45
C ASP A 699 28.88 5.51 30.99
N PRO A 700 29.74 6.08 30.13
CA PRO A 700 29.39 6.39 28.74
C PRO A 700 29.03 5.14 27.94
N SER A 701 29.55 3.97 28.32
CA SER A 701 29.30 2.69 27.63
C SER A 701 27.82 2.29 27.59
N LYS A 702 27.02 2.78 28.56
CA LYS A 702 25.58 2.47 28.63
C LYS A 702 24.75 3.18 27.56
N TRP A 703 25.28 4.24 26.97
CA TRP A 703 24.62 5.00 25.91
C TRP A 703 24.88 4.41 24.51
N LEU A 704 25.91 3.57 24.37
CA LEU A 704 26.33 2.97 23.09
C LEU A 704 25.21 2.17 22.37
N PRO A 705 24.38 1.35 23.05
CA PRO A 705 23.29 0.63 22.37
C PRO A 705 22.26 1.57 21.74
N ALA A 706 21.92 2.68 22.42
CA ALA A 706 20.99 3.66 21.90
C ALA A 706 21.60 4.48 20.75
N LEU A 707 22.89 4.82 20.83
CA LEU A 707 23.62 5.47 19.75
C LEU A 707 23.65 4.60 18.49
N HIS A 708 23.96 3.31 18.65
CA HIS A 708 23.98 2.35 17.53
C HIS A 708 22.62 2.22 16.83
N LEU A 709 21.52 2.23 17.60
CA LEU A 709 20.16 2.23 17.04
C LEU A 709 19.89 3.47 16.19
N PHE A 710 20.34 4.65 16.61
CA PHE A 710 20.20 5.87 15.82
C PHE A 710 21.08 5.87 14.57
N GLU A 711 22.30 5.32 14.63
CA GLU A 711 23.15 5.16 13.46
C GLU A 711 22.53 4.24 12.40
N ILE A 712 21.95 3.11 12.82
CA ILE A 712 21.23 2.22 11.92
C ILE A 712 19.97 2.91 11.37
N ALA A 713 19.17 3.54 12.23
CA ALA A 713 17.97 4.27 11.79
C ALA A 713 18.30 5.34 10.75
N LEU A 714 19.39 6.09 10.95
CA LEU A 714 19.86 7.12 10.02
C LEU A 714 20.29 6.52 8.68
N LYS A 715 21.04 5.41 8.70
CA LYS A 715 21.42 4.70 7.48
C LYS A 715 20.19 4.23 6.69
N LEU A 716 19.17 3.71 7.38
CA LEU A 716 17.93 3.26 6.73
C LEU A 716 17.11 4.43 6.16
N ALA A 717 17.01 5.54 6.89
CA ALA A 717 16.30 6.74 6.44
C ALA A 717 16.91 7.29 5.15
N LYS A 718 18.25 7.42 5.11
CA LYS A 718 19.00 7.91 3.94
C LYS A 718 18.93 7.02 2.71
N ILE A 719 18.80 5.72 2.89
CA ILE A 719 18.75 4.75 1.79
C ILE A 719 17.33 4.60 1.26
N SER A 720 16.31 4.90 2.06
CA SER A 720 14.92 4.76 1.64
C SER A 720 14.60 5.66 0.45
N GLY A 721 14.02 5.09 -0.60
CA GLY A 721 13.66 5.81 -1.81
C GLY A 721 12.57 6.88 -1.63
N THR A 722 11.95 6.98 -0.44
CA THR A 722 11.05 8.07 -0.08
C THR A 722 11.75 9.31 0.46
N GLU A 723 12.99 9.20 0.97
CA GLU A 723 13.79 10.36 1.45
C GLU A 723 13.00 11.34 2.36
N GLU A 724 12.45 10.84 3.48
CA GLU A 724 11.76 11.70 4.47
C GLU A 724 12.77 12.51 5.30
N GLN A 725 13.13 13.71 4.81
CA GLN A 725 14.13 14.60 5.42
C GLN A 725 13.78 15.02 6.86
N GLU A 726 12.48 15.17 7.20
CA GLU A 726 12.04 15.45 8.57
C GLU A 726 12.49 14.35 9.57
N VAL A 727 12.39 13.09 9.14
CA VAL A 727 12.77 11.93 9.96
C VAL A 727 14.28 11.88 10.12
N GLU A 728 15.03 12.18 9.06
CA GLU A 728 16.49 12.29 9.15
C GLU A 728 16.93 13.36 10.15
N ALA A 729 16.33 14.55 10.08
CA ALA A 729 16.61 15.64 10.99
C ALA A 729 16.29 15.27 12.46
N GLU A 730 15.16 14.60 12.71
CA GLU A 730 14.79 14.10 14.03
C GLU A 730 15.78 13.03 14.54
N ILE A 731 16.21 12.09 13.70
CA ILE A 731 17.20 11.08 14.07
C ILE A 731 18.53 11.76 14.43
N PHE A 732 18.99 12.73 13.63
CA PHE A 732 20.20 13.50 13.91
C PHE A 732 20.10 14.27 15.23
N PHE A 733 18.95 14.89 15.50
CA PHE A 733 18.69 15.57 16.76
C PHE A 733 18.78 14.63 17.97
N GLN A 734 18.09 13.48 17.92
CA GLN A 734 18.13 12.51 19.02
C GLN A 734 19.52 11.87 19.20
N LYS A 735 20.23 11.59 18.10
CA LYS A 735 21.63 11.14 18.12
C LYS A 735 22.53 12.17 18.80
N GLY A 736 22.40 13.44 18.41
CA GLY A 736 23.17 14.55 18.97
C GLY A 736 22.93 14.76 20.47
N LYS A 737 21.70 14.53 20.95
CA LYS A 737 21.40 14.53 22.39
C LYS A 737 22.16 13.44 23.15
N ILE A 738 22.26 12.22 22.61
CA ILE A 738 23.03 11.15 23.22
C ILE A 738 24.53 11.47 23.21
N GLU A 739 25.06 11.96 22.09
CA GLU A 739 26.46 12.38 21.97
C GLU A 739 26.80 13.45 23.02
N CYS A 740 25.91 14.42 23.23
CA CYS A 740 26.06 15.42 24.29
C CYS A 740 26.11 14.79 25.69
N GLN A 741 25.26 13.79 25.99
CA GLN A 741 25.30 13.09 27.29
C GLN A 741 26.61 12.31 27.48
N ILE A 742 27.09 11.62 26.44
CA ILE A 742 28.37 10.90 26.48
C ILE A 742 29.52 11.87 26.76
N LEU A 743 29.58 13.01 26.05
CA LEU A 743 30.60 14.05 26.26
C LEU A 743 30.60 14.60 27.69
N VAL A 744 29.40 14.83 28.25
CA VAL A 744 29.22 15.29 29.64
C VAL A 744 29.73 14.26 30.66
N GLU A 745 29.67 12.97 30.34
CA GLU A 745 30.16 11.88 31.20
C GLU A 745 31.67 11.63 31.03
N GLU A 746 32.21 11.71 29.81
CA GLU A 746 33.61 11.47 29.48
C GLU A 746 34.57 12.62 29.84
N LYS A 747 34.08 13.85 29.97
CA LYS A 747 34.90 15.07 30.18
C LYS A 747 35.97 15.27 29.10
N SER A 748 35.74 14.78 27.88
CA SER A 748 36.64 14.91 26.74
C SER A 748 36.62 16.34 26.16
N THR A 749 37.77 16.80 25.64
CA THR A 749 37.95 18.15 25.08
C THR A 749 37.66 18.24 23.56
N THR A 750 37.42 17.12 22.90
CA THR A 750 37.12 17.06 21.47
C THR A 750 35.61 17.14 21.27
N LEU A 751 35.11 18.32 20.94
CA LEU A 751 33.71 18.57 20.65
C LEU A 751 33.39 18.11 19.23
N GLN A 752 32.62 17.03 19.07
CA GLN A 752 31.99 16.67 17.81
C GLN A 752 30.48 16.90 17.95
N LEU A 753 30.02 18.08 17.54
CA LEU A 753 28.60 18.49 17.53
C LEU A 753 27.96 18.32 16.14
N GLU A 754 28.59 17.57 15.24
CA GLU A 754 28.20 17.45 13.83
C GLU A 754 26.73 17.04 13.68
N SER A 755 26.24 16.09 14.48
CA SER A 755 24.85 15.61 14.41
C SER A 755 23.81 16.71 14.67
N LEU A 756 24.02 17.59 15.67
CA LEU A 756 23.08 18.68 15.95
C LEU A 756 23.13 19.78 14.89
N PHE A 757 24.32 20.04 14.32
CA PHE A 757 24.44 20.97 13.20
C PHE A 757 23.76 20.45 11.94
N GLU A 758 23.91 19.17 11.62
CA GLU A 758 23.21 18.53 10.50
C GLU A 758 21.69 18.56 10.69
N ALA A 759 21.19 18.30 11.91
CA ALA A 759 19.76 18.41 12.23
C ALA A 759 19.20 19.83 11.94
N ILE A 760 19.94 20.87 12.34
CA ILE A 760 19.58 22.27 12.06
C ILE A 760 19.62 22.56 10.56
N GLN A 761 20.67 22.15 9.85
CA GLN A 761 20.82 22.43 8.42
C GLN A 761 19.74 21.74 7.59
N LEU A 762 19.45 20.46 7.84
CA LEU A 762 18.40 19.72 7.14
C LEU A 762 17.02 20.34 7.42
N SER A 763 16.72 20.64 8.68
CA SER A 763 15.45 21.28 9.05
C SER A 763 15.26 22.65 8.40
N LEU A 764 16.33 23.44 8.25
CA LEU A 764 16.28 24.73 7.59
C LEU A 764 16.06 24.63 6.07
N ARG A 765 16.54 23.56 5.42
CA ARG A 765 16.47 23.41 3.96
C ARG A 765 15.12 22.90 3.45
N HIS A 766 14.44 22.02 4.20
CA HIS A 766 13.29 21.29 3.69
C HIS A 766 11.95 21.75 4.30
N ASP A 767 11.81 21.75 5.64
CA ASP A 767 10.48 21.90 6.28
C ASP A 767 10.37 23.04 7.29
N GLN A 768 11.48 23.73 7.59
CA GLN A 768 11.57 24.76 8.63
C GLN A 768 10.95 24.32 9.96
N ASN A 769 11.27 23.11 10.43
CA ASN A 769 10.84 22.62 11.74
C ASN A 769 11.53 23.42 12.87
N SER A 770 10.94 24.57 13.16
CA SER A 770 11.42 25.57 14.09
C SER A 770 11.47 25.08 15.54
N GLY A 771 10.61 24.13 15.92
CA GLY A 771 10.67 23.47 17.22
C GLY A 771 11.98 22.68 17.37
N LEU A 772 12.29 21.82 16.40
CA LEU A 772 13.51 21.02 16.38
C LEU A 772 14.77 21.88 16.30
N ILE A 773 14.76 22.93 15.47
CA ILE A 773 15.88 23.89 15.35
C ILE A 773 16.14 24.57 16.71
N ARG A 774 15.09 25.10 17.34
CA ARG A 774 15.17 25.75 18.65
C ARG A 774 15.73 24.80 19.71
N ASP A 775 15.18 23.60 19.80
CA ASP A 775 15.60 22.61 20.79
C ASP A 775 17.05 22.15 20.55
N SER A 776 17.50 22.06 19.29
CA SER A 776 18.89 21.76 18.94
C SER A 776 19.86 22.84 19.46
N TYR A 777 19.53 24.12 19.26
CA TYR A 777 20.34 25.22 19.80
C TYR A 777 20.35 25.22 21.34
N LEU A 778 19.23 24.88 21.99
CA LEU A 778 19.17 24.78 23.44
C LEU A 778 20.04 23.63 23.98
N GLU A 779 20.07 22.48 23.32
CA GLU A 779 20.95 21.36 23.70
C GLU A 779 22.43 21.73 23.54
N ILE A 780 22.79 22.43 22.45
CA ILE A 780 24.14 22.97 22.25
C ILE A 780 24.50 23.94 23.40
N ALA A 781 23.58 24.84 23.78
CA ALA A 781 23.80 25.78 24.89
C ALA A 781 24.02 25.05 26.22
N LEU A 782 23.20 24.03 26.52
CA LEU A 782 23.32 23.23 27.74
C LEU A 782 24.66 22.51 27.84
N LEU A 783 25.17 21.95 26.73
CA LEU A 783 26.49 21.32 26.68
C LEU A 783 27.59 22.32 27.05
N PHE A 784 27.62 23.49 26.39
CA PHE A 784 28.63 24.50 26.66
C PHE A 784 28.57 25.05 28.09
N LEU A 785 27.37 25.22 28.64
CA LEU A 785 27.17 25.59 30.06
C LEU A 785 27.68 24.50 31.02
N HIS A 786 27.59 23.23 30.65
CA HIS A 786 28.15 22.15 31.47
C HIS A 786 29.68 22.17 31.47
N MET A 787 30.28 22.39 30.30
CA MET A 787 31.74 22.46 30.11
C MET A 787 32.36 23.69 30.79
N ARG A 788 31.56 24.69 31.16
CA ARG A 788 31.96 25.85 31.96
C ARG A 788 32.36 25.49 33.40
N LYS A 789 31.90 24.37 33.97
CA LYS A 789 32.11 24.08 35.40
C LYS A 789 33.61 24.06 35.75
N PRO A 790 34.08 24.93 36.67
CA PRO A 790 35.49 25.01 37.00
C PRO A 790 35.96 23.70 37.66
N LYS A 791 37.13 23.20 37.26
CA LYS A 791 37.84 22.15 38.00
C LYS A 791 37.94 22.60 39.46
N SER A 792 37.34 21.84 40.39
CA SER A 792 37.35 22.16 41.81
C SER A 792 38.79 22.31 42.32
N LYS A 793 39.09 23.44 42.94
CA LYS A 793 40.36 23.73 43.61
C LYS A 793 40.67 22.64 44.64
N LEU A 794 41.78 21.93 44.44
CA LEU A 794 42.47 21.20 45.50
C LEU A 794 43.92 21.72 45.55
N SER A 795 44.33 22.06 46.77
CA SER A 795 45.63 22.64 47.20
C SER A 795 45.86 24.11 46.87
N ALA A 796 45.38 24.98 47.78
CA ALA A 796 46.02 26.26 48.04
C ALA A 796 47.16 26.02 49.04
N SER A 797 48.38 26.40 48.68
CA SER A 797 49.46 26.69 49.63
C SER A 797 49.89 28.15 49.40
N PRO A 798 49.90 29.01 50.43
CA PRO A 798 50.27 30.42 50.26
C PRO A 798 51.78 30.60 50.44
N SER A 799 52.46 31.19 49.47
CA SER A 799 53.81 31.73 49.71
C SER A 799 54.06 33.01 48.93
N THR A 800 54.03 34.10 49.71
CA THR A 800 54.97 35.24 49.72
C THR A 800 55.13 36.13 48.47
N LEU A 801 54.42 37.27 48.56
CA LEU A 801 54.90 38.64 48.41
C LEU A 801 56.34 38.87 47.90
N THR A 802 56.48 39.44 46.69
CA THR A 802 57.61 40.32 46.33
C THR A 802 57.17 41.43 45.37
N LYS A 803 57.78 42.59 45.58
CA LYS A 803 57.42 43.95 45.15
C LYS A 803 57.48 44.20 43.63
N ALA A 804 56.66 45.16 43.20
CA ALA A 804 56.65 45.77 41.88
C ALA A 804 57.86 46.69 41.59
N LEU A 805 58.21 46.80 40.30
CA LEU A 805 58.75 48.02 39.67
C LEU A 805 58.24 48.13 38.22
N PRO A 806 58.07 49.35 37.67
CA PRO A 806 57.27 49.60 36.48
C PRO A 806 58.14 49.65 35.21
N GLY A 807 57.76 48.88 34.19
CA GLY A 807 58.36 48.92 32.86
C GLY A 807 57.27 49.06 31.80
N ARG A 808 57.15 50.26 31.22
CA ARG A 808 56.33 50.53 30.03
C ARG A 808 56.85 49.69 28.86
N HIS A 809 56.08 48.69 28.45
CA HIS A 809 56.02 48.26 27.05
C HIS A 809 54.59 47.86 26.74
N SER A 810 53.93 48.69 25.94
CA SER A 810 52.67 48.40 25.26
C SER A 810 52.93 47.34 24.18
N SER A 811 52.82 46.07 24.56
CA SER A 811 52.45 45.03 23.60
C SER A 811 50.96 44.75 23.83
N ILE A 812 50.13 45.09 22.86
CA ILE A 812 48.76 44.55 22.78
C ILE A 812 48.94 43.04 22.59
N LYS A 813 48.98 42.30 23.71
CA LYS A 813 48.71 40.88 23.71
C LYS A 813 47.21 40.78 23.48
N GLU A 814 46.79 40.24 22.34
CA GLU A 814 45.42 39.73 22.22
C GLU A 814 45.14 38.87 23.46
N PRO A 815 44.04 39.13 24.19
CA PRO A 815 43.73 38.34 25.36
C PRO A 815 43.51 36.91 24.87
N THR A 816 44.34 35.99 25.33
CA THR A 816 44.08 34.56 25.16
C THR A 816 42.82 34.26 25.96
N VAL A 817 41.67 34.32 25.28
CA VAL A 817 40.35 34.07 25.87
C VAL A 817 40.43 32.72 26.56
N SER A 818 40.11 32.68 27.85
CA SER A 818 40.16 31.42 28.58
C SER A 818 39.16 30.45 27.96
N GLN A 819 39.49 29.16 27.90
CA GLN A 819 38.60 28.15 27.34
C GLN A 819 37.20 28.17 27.99
N SER A 820 37.11 28.56 29.27
CA SER A 820 35.84 28.77 29.98
C SER A 820 35.03 29.97 29.49
N GLU A 821 35.68 31.08 29.12
CA GLU A 821 35.02 32.26 28.54
C GLU A 821 34.55 31.97 27.11
N MET A 822 35.33 31.22 26.35
CA MET A 822 34.96 30.77 24.99
C MET A 822 33.72 29.87 25.01
N HIS A 823 33.65 28.88 25.92
CA HIS A 823 32.44 28.08 26.11
C HIS A 823 31.25 28.92 26.58
N SER A 824 31.48 29.91 27.44
CA SER A 824 30.41 30.83 27.85
C SER A 824 29.87 31.63 26.67
N LEU A 825 30.75 32.15 25.81
CA LEU A 825 30.37 32.89 24.61
C LEU A 825 29.53 32.00 23.67
N PHE A 826 29.97 30.77 23.40
CA PHE A 826 29.23 29.85 22.54
C PHE A 826 27.86 29.45 23.10
N ALA A 827 27.75 29.23 24.42
CA ALA A 827 26.46 29.01 25.06
C ALA A 827 25.50 30.17 24.81
N TRP A 828 25.96 31.43 24.95
CA TRP A 828 25.13 32.60 24.73
C TRP A 828 24.73 32.81 23.27
N ILE A 829 25.63 32.52 22.33
CA ILE A 829 25.31 32.54 20.89
C ILE A 829 24.19 31.55 20.57
N ALA A 830 24.29 30.33 21.09
CA ALA A 830 23.26 29.31 20.89
C ALA A 830 21.91 29.69 21.53
N ILE A 831 21.91 30.29 22.74
CA ILE A 831 20.69 30.82 23.37
C ILE A 831 20.04 31.91 22.52
N ARG A 832 20.83 32.85 21.97
CA ARG A 832 20.31 33.89 21.09
C ARG A 832 19.71 33.31 19.81
N ALA A 833 20.36 32.32 19.21
CA ALA A 833 19.81 31.63 18.03
C ALA A 833 18.47 30.95 18.34
N ALA A 834 18.35 30.26 19.48
CA ALA A 834 17.09 29.66 19.93
C ALA A 834 15.98 30.71 20.18
N ALA A 835 16.34 31.88 20.72
CA ALA A 835 15.41 32.99 20.92
C ALA A 835 14.89 33.55 19.59
N GLN A 836 15.79 33.78 18.62
CA GLN A 836 15.43 34.23 17.28
C GLN A 836 14.49 33.25 16.55
N VAL A 837 14.73 31.95 16.67
CA VAL A 837 13.81 30.94 16.12
C VAL A 837 12.45 31.00 16.83
N SER A 838 12.42 31.25 18.14
CA SER A 838 11.17 31.41 18.89
C SER A 838 10.38 32.64 18.44
N GLU A 839 11.05 33.76 18.18
CA GLU A 839 10.44 34.97 17.62
C GLU A 839 9.86 34.72 16.22
N ALA A 840 10.59 33.99 15.36
CA ALA A 840 10.08 33.59 14.05
C ALA A 840 8.84 32.70 14.16
N VAL A 841 8.80 31.77 15.11
CA VAL A 841 7.61 30.94 15.40
C VAL A 841 6.43 31.77 15.86
N LEU A 842 6.67 32.76 16.74
CA LEU A 842 5.63 33.67 17.19
C LEU A 842 5.07 34.49 16.02
N ALA A 843 5.94 35.02 15.16
CA ALA A 843 5.54 35.75 13.95
C ALA A 843 4.71 34.87 13.01
N ILE A 844 5.12 33.62 12.78
CA ILE A 844 4.36 32.65 11.96
C ILE A 844 2.99 32.34 12.59
N ASN A 845 2.93 32.11 13.89
CA ASN A 845 1.66 31.81 14.58
C ASN A 845 0.69 33.00 14.55
N LEU A 846 1.21 34.23 14.68
CA LEU A 846 0.43 35.46 14.51
C LEU A 846 -0.09 35.59 13.07
N LEU A 847 0.74 35.26 12.08
CA LEU A 847 0.37 35.27 10.66
C LEU A 847 -0.73 34.23 10.33
N ILE A 848 -0.76 33.12 11.06
CA ILE A 848 -1.79 32.05 10.95
C ILE A 848 -3.03 32.37 11.82
N GLY A 849 -3.06 33.50 12.51
CA GLY A 849 -4.22 33.94 13.32
C GLY A 849 -4.40 33.18 14.64
N LYS A 850 -3.37 32.47 15.14
CA LYS A 850 -3.41 31.83 16.46
C LYS A 850 -3.12 32.87 17.56
N THR A 851 -4.06 33.05 18.49
CA THR A 851 -3.87 33.88 19.70
C THR A 851 -3.02 33.13 20.73
N ASN A 852 -1.92 33.74 21.19
CA ASN A 852 -1.01 33.12 22.15
C ASN A 852 -1.41 33.45 23.60
N ASP A 853 -1.84 32.44 24.37
CA ASP A 853 -2.22 32.58 25.79
C ASP A 853 -1.09 32.29 26.81
N ARG A 854 0.16 32.14 26.39
CA ARG A 854 1.28 31.87 27.33
C ARG A 854 2.54 32.67 27.04
N THR A 855 2.60 33.87 27.61
CA THR A 855 3.87 34.55 27.92
C THR A 855 4.27 34.21 29.35
N ASP A 856 4.92 33.06 29.54
CA ASP A 856 5.49 32.72 30.85
C ASP A 856 6.63 33.71 31.18
N LYS A 857 6.46 34.46 32.28
CA LYS A 857 7.45 35.44 32.75
C LYS A 857 8.73 34.72 33.21
N VAL A 858 9.89 35.22 32.80
CA VAL A 858 11.20 34.74 33.28
C VAL A 858 11.23 34.84 34.81
N SER A 859 11.53 33.74 35.50
CA SER A 859 11.56 33.72 36.97
C SER A 859 12.60 34.70 37.51
N GLN A 860 12.24 35.50 38.51
CA GLN A 860 13.14 36.50 39.12
C GLN A 860 14.40 35.88 39.75
N GLN A 861 14.41 34.58 40.05
CA GLN A 861 15.58 33.85 40.53
C GLN A 861 16.65 33.59 39.45
N ALA A 862 16.31 33.64 38.16
CA ALA A 862 17.22 33.32 37.06
C ALA A 862 17.98 34.54 36.52
N LEU A 863 17.41 35.75 36.63
CA LEU A 863 18.00 37.01 36.14
C LEU A 863 19.45 37.28 36.60
N PRO A 864 19.85 37.09 37.88
CA PRO A 864 21.21 37.42 38.30
C PRO A 864 22.30 36.49 37.74
N ASN A 865 21.93 35.36 37.11
CA ASN A 865 22.86 34.42 36.48
C ASN A 865 23.09 34.70 34.98
N ILE A 866 22.38 35.70 34.42
CA ILE A 866 22.45 36.10 33.01
C ILE A 866 23.44 37.28 32.92
N PRO A 867 24.49 37.21 32.08
CA PRO A 867 25.38 38.33 31.84
C PRO A 867 24.64 39.55 31.32
N GLU A 868 25.13 40.73 31.70
CA GLU A 868 24.47 42.02 31.44
C GLU A 868 24.16 42.24 29.94
N PHE A 869 25.09 41.85 29.07
CA PHE A 869 24.93 41.93 27.61
C PHE A 869 23.84 40.99 27.05
N ALA A 870 23.49 39.92 27.76
CA ALA A 870 22.46 38.96 27.37
C ALA A 870 21.10 39.29 27.98
N THR A 871 21.07 39.91 29.18
CA THR A 871 19.84 40.49 29.73
C THR A 871 19.29 41.61 28.86
N MET A 872 20.16 42.45 28.29
CA MET A 872 19.74 43.52 27.38
C MET A 872 19.09 42.95 26.12
N ASP A 873 19.62 41.86 25.54
CA ASP A 873 19.06 41.26 24.32
C ASP A 873 17.82 40.37 24.55
N LEU A 874 17.73 39.69 25.70
CA LEU A 874 16.56 38.87 26.04
C LEU A 874 15.37 39.71 26.52
N LEU A 875 15.62 40.93 27.00
CA LEU A 875 14.60 41.87 27.46
C LEU A 875 14.39 43.03 26.47
N SER A 876 15.25 43.23 25.47
CA SER A 876 15.08 44.28 24.45
C SER A 876 13.89 44.00 23.53
N SER A 877 13.58 42.73 23.24
CA SER A 877 12.36 42.38 22.50
C SER A 877 11.07 42.66 23.28
N TYR A 878 11.16 42.81 24.62
CA TYR A 878 10.06 43.28 25.46
C TYR A 878 9.91 44.82 25.42
N THR A 879 11.01 45.56 25.30
CA THR A 879 10.96 47.02 25.16
C THR A 879 10.49 47.45 23.76
N ASP A 880 10.86 46.73 22.70
CA ASP A 880 10.36 47.02 21.34
C ASP A 880 8.86 46.69 21.20
N TYR A 881 8.36 45.67 21.91
CA TYR A 881 6.91 45.39 22.00
C TYR A 881 6.13 46.48 22.77
N LEU A 882 6.73 47.11 23.78
CA LEU A 882 6.12 48.22 24.52
C LEU A 882 6.19 49.56 23.75
N LEU A 883 7.24 49.79 22.97
CA LEU A 883 7.40 50.99 22.14
C LEU A 883 6.57 50.94 20.86
N GLY A 884 6.27 49.74 20.34
CA GLY A 884 5.39 49.54 19.18
C GLY A 884 3.89 49.82 19.42
N MET A 885 3.45 50.02 20.68
CA MET A 885 2.08 50.49 20.98
C MET A 885 1.94 52.01 21.08
N PHE A 886 3.02 52.78 20.88
CA PHE A 886 2.97 54.25 20.98
C PHE A 886 3.26 55.01 19.69
N GLU A 887 3.55 54.36 18.56
CA GLU A 887 3.64 55.04 17.25
C GLU A 887 3.11 54.18 16.09
N CYS A 888 1.78 54.16 15.92
CA CYS A 888 1.00 54.25 14.67
C CYS A 888 -0.49 54.07 14.96
#